data_AF-A0A532UGT9-F1
#
_entry.id   AF-A0A532UGT9-F1
#
_cell.length_a   1.000
_cell.length_b   1.000
_cell.length_c   1.000
_cell.angle_alpha   90.00
_cell.angle_beta   90.00
_cell.angle_gamma   90.00
#
_symmetry.space_group_name_H-M   'P 1'
#
loop_
_entity.id
_entity.type
_entity.pdbx_description
1 polymer ?
#
loop_
_entity_poly.entity_id
_entity_poly.type
_entity_poly.pdbx_seq_one_letter_code
_entity_poly.pdbx_strand_id
1 'polypeptide(L)'
;MFHKSPKQVLLIVIVALLLMTMPTSAVENFKISNYGGGHQIWFEAEDFDERNPDNDTYYPVVDQAGAFGQAITRSGGAGGMIRWTFDISTAGGTGGTWYFWGRVINPGNTSDFMLVEGHPGEPELPAAPPFPGTSSAPGFTNEHRVFEETQGPPWTWGIADHGEAHTKQLQDGENTMYIVHRQGNDTVFWDVFVWTDDPDYVPTDDDYQNAMIVLPGTASNPSPANGATDVPRDLVLSWLVGELTSPINGHKVYFSENSDDVSNGIGAITQTPSSYAVPQRLEFATTYYWRVDQITPDGTVFDGTVWSFTTELFAYPIQNVTASASSNAVDKGPENTVNGSGLDGSGLLHGNQGAGSMWLSDIAGPQPAWILFEFDNVHKLHEMWVWNSNESLEPVIGLGFKDVIVEYSTDGVDFVTLGTTHEFGRGDGSAGYAHNTTIDMTGVGAKYVRLTANNNWGGLLPQFGLSEVRLLSIPVQASEPDPALGAIDVPLDLDLAWRAGREAAAHDVYFSDDLQAVEDGTAPVTTVTEAGHGPLALDLGKMYFWRIDEVNDAESPALWKGQVWDFTTIESLVVDDFEAYTDDDAAGQAIWQAWVDGFGVTENGSQVGYLVPPYAERAIVHGDRQSMPLFYDNSQGSVTFSEATLALSSQRDWTARGVKQLSLWFRGYPASVGSFTEGPAGTFTITASGADIWNQADEFHYVYKQLTGVGSIIARVDSVEQTDNWAKAGVMIRETLDAGSKFAAVYITPTNADGTPTQGCRFQGRTDTDGSATSDSSVATAEQMAITAPYWVKIERDVSGNFRGSYSSDGTTWVPMVWRPSVLMDSTVYVGLALTSHNAGVTGQAVFSGVQTTGTVTGQWQSQDIGILNNSAESMYVEIANSNGTSGLVSHDDPAAAQIDTWTEWRIDLQQFADQGVNLTDVDSIALGVGDRNAAPGQAGGSGTMYFDDIGLYPETAPPVPKEANTIFEAESADTIGSSWRLYRDPASSGRQHIGSEDGDGSDGDAAPGSDWVLSCNFTAAAGVYKIVARVIAPTDSDDSFWVRITTATSQTHEDPDQPGAGWVRFNDIEPGSQWVWDEVHSSDHDSEVVNWTLPDGEHILEIAKREDSTLLDAILITDDLGLDQTTLP
;
A
#
# COMPACT_ATOMS: atom_id res chain seq x y z
N MET A 1 47.82 -41.63 -51.39
CA MET A 1 47.34 -40.76 -52.49
C MET A 1 46.21 -39.92 -51.90
N PHE A 2 46.28 -38.62 -51.66
CA PHE A 2 47.14 -37.53 -52.11
C PHE A 2 47.52 -36.66 -50.90
N HIS A 3 48.79 -36.24 -50.80
CA HIS A 3 49.16 -35.10 -49.95
C HIS A 3 48.56 -33.83 -50.57
N LYS A 4 47.57 -33.22 -49.89
CA LYS A 4 47.25 -31.81 -50.12
C LYS A 4 48.21 -30.98 -49.25
N SER A 5 48.78 -29.92 -49.81
CA SER A 5 49.78 -29.10 -49.10
C SER A 5 49.14 -28.28 -47.97
N PRO A 6 49.91 -27.82 -46.97
CA PRO A 6 49.39 -27.04 -45.84
C PRO A 6 48.60 -25.79 -46.26
N LYS A 7 48.93 -25.20 -47.42
CA LYS A 7 48.20 -24.05 -47.97
C LYS A 7 46.82 -24.39 -48.51
N GLN A 8 46.56 -25.64 -48.92
CA GLN A 8 45.23 -26.08 -49.35
C GLN A 8 44.35 -26.55 -48.20
N VAL A 9 44.94 -27.01 -47.08
CA VAL A 9 44.21 -27.25 -45.83
C VAL A 9 43.86 -25.93 -45.17
N LEU A 10 44.78 -24.96 -45.15
CA LEU A 10 44.51 -23.63 -44.62
C LEU A 10 43.46 -22.87 -45.45
N LEU A 11 43.43 -23.02 -46.78
CA LEU A 11 42.40 -22.38 -47.60
C LEU A 11 41.02 -23.06 -47.48
N ILE A 12 40.96 -24.37 -47.23
CA ILE A 12 39.69 -25.08 -46.97
C ILE A 12 39.18 -24.78 -45.55
N VAL A 13 40.07 -24.62 -44.56
CA VAL A 13 39.70 -24.18 -43.21
C VAL A 13 39.27 -22.71 -43.23
N ILE A 14 39.96 -21.83 -43.95
CA ILE A 14 39.57 -20.41 -44.07
C ILE A 14 38.27 -20.26 -44.87
N VAL A 15 38.02 -21.04 -45.92
CA VAL A 15 36.74 -20.97 -46.66
C VAL A 15 35.60 -21.68 -45.93
N ALA A 16 35.87 -22.68 -45.07
CA ALA A 16 34.87 -23.24 -44.16
C ALA A 16 34.57 -22.32 -42.96
N LEU A 17 35.54 -21.50 -42.52
CA LEU A 17 35.35 -20.44 -41.53
C LEU A 17 34.78 -19.13 -42.11
N LEU A 18 34.76 -18.95 -43.43
CA LEU A 18 34.18 -17.77 -44.11
C LEU A 18 32.84 -18.02 -44.83
N LEU A 19 32.25 -19.22 -44.68
CA LEU A 19 30.92 -19.55 -45.22
C LEU A 19 29.93 -20.07 -44.16
N MET A 20 30.26 -19.95 -42.87
CA MET A 20 29.21 -19.79 -41.86
C MET A 20 28.85 -18.31 -41.83
N THR A 21 27.91 -17.90 -42.68
CA THR A 21 27.01 -16.82 -42.27
C THR A 21 26.29 -17.37 -41.05
N MET A 22 26.80 -17.04 -39.87
CA MET A 22 26.03 -17.16 -38.64
C MET A 22 24.73 -16.38 -38.89
N PRO A 23 23.53 -16.97 -38.78
CA PRO A 23 22.48 -16.17 -38.20
C PRO A 23 23.04 -15.74 -36.83
N THR A 24 23.20 -14.43 -36.62
CA THR A 24 23.48 -13.86 -35.30
C THR A 24 22.23 -14.08 -34.46
N SER A 25 22.06 -15.31 -33.97
CA SER A 25 21.24 -15.62 -32.81
C SER A 25 22.25 -15.74 -31.68
N ALA A 26 22.42 -14.67 -30.91
CA ALA A 26 23.12 -14.75 -29.63
C ALA A 26 22.19 -15.46 -28.62
N VAL A 27 22.78 -15.97 -27.55
CA VAL A 27 22.20 -16.95 -26.63
C VAL A 27 21.39 -16.22 -25.53
N GLU A 28 20.26 -16.78 -25.10
CA GLU A 28 19.47 -16.36 -23.92
C GLU A 28 20.35 -16.34 -22.66
N ASN A 29 20.80 -15.17 -22.19
CA ASN A 29 21.51 -15.01 -20.92
C ASN A 29 21.01 -13.76 -20.16
N PHE A 30 19.73 -13.72 -19.78
CA PHE A 30 19.29 -12.74 -18.78
C PHE A 30 19.63 -13.21 -17.36
N LYS A 31 19.82 -12.28 -16.43
CA LYS A 31 19.98 -12.59 -15.00
C LYS A 31 18.66 -12.36 -14.28
N ILE A 32 18.39 -13.12 -13.23
CA ILE A 32 17.28 -12.85 -12.30
C ILE A 32 17.82 -12.40 -10.95
N SER A 33 17.02 -11.67 -10.20
CA SER A 33 17.35 -11.27 -8.84
C SER A 33 16.07 -10.92 -8.10
N ASN A 34 16.14 -10.92 -6.77
CA ASN A 34 15.19 -10.23 -5.91
C ASN A 34 15.89 -9.34 -4.87
N TYR A 35 17.19 -9.11 -5.11
CA TYR A 35 18.04 -8.33 -4.24
C TYR A 35 17.68 -6.85 -4.36
N GLY A 36 17.25 -6.24 -3.24
CA GLY A 36 16.81 -4.86 -3.17
C GLY A 36 15.29 -4.65 -3.34
N GLY A 37 14.50 -5.67 -3.70
CA GLY A 37 13.04 -5.59 -3.84
C GLY A 37 12.51 -6.15 -5.16
N GLY A 38 11.33 -6.76 -5.14
CA GLY A 38 10.65 -7.33 -6.32
C GLY A 38 11.31 -8.54 -6.98
N HIS A 39 10.62 -9.17 -7.92
CA HIS A 39 11.19 -10.11 -8.89
C HIS A 39 11.82 -9.33 -10.02
N GLN A 40 13.10 -9.56 -10.31
CA GLN A 40 13.87 -8.77 -11.26
C GLN A 40 14.40 -9.62 -12.41
N ILE A 41 14.41 -9.06 -13.63
CA ILE A 41 15.01 -9.67 -14.83
C ILE A 41 15.93 -8.65 -15.49
N TRP A 42 17.21 -8.97 -15.55
CA TRP A 42 18.28 -8.10 -16.02
C TRP A 42 18.83 -8.54 -17.37
N PHE A 43 19.09 -7.57 -18.25
CA PHE A 43 19.54 -7.79 -19.62
C PHE A 43 20.81 -7.00 -19.90
N GLU A 44 21.85 -7.67 -20.39
CA GLU A 44 22.99 -6.98 -21.02
C GLU A 44 22.58 -6.54 -22.43
N ALA A 45 22.88 -5.30 -22.81
CA ALA A 45 22.38 -4.70 -24.05
C ALA A 45 23.00 -5.32 -25.31
N GLU A 46 24.16 -5.94 -25.18
CA GLU A 46 24.82 -6.73 -26.23
C GLU A 46 24.21 -8.12 -26.44
N ASP A 47 23.44 -8.64 -25.48
CA ASP A 47 22.89 -10.01 -25.47
C ASP A 47 21.44 -10.03 -25.96
N PHE A 48 21.25 -9.82 -27.27
CA PHE A 48 19.95 -9.75 -27.94
C PHE A 48 19.66 -10.94 -28.87
N ASP A 49 18.38 -11.25 -29.09
CA ASP A 49 17.93 -12.38 -29.92
C ASP A 49 18.13 -12.10 -31.42
N GLU A 50 17.62 -10.94 -31.85
CA GLU A 50 17.52 -10.58 -33.26
C GLU A 50 17.79 -9.09 -33.47
N ARG A 51 18.49 -8.79 -34.55
CA ARG A 51 18.65 -7.43 -35.09
C ARG A 51 18.31 -7.43 -36.56
N ASN A 52 17.75 -6.34 -37.08
CA ASN A 52 17.40 -6.27 -38.49
C ASN A 52 18.65 -6.44 -39.40
N PRO A 53 18.71 -7.47 -40.28
CA PRO A 53 19.89 -7.80 -41.07
C PRO A 53 20.10 -6.93 -42.32
N ASP A 54 19.13 -6.11 -42.75
CA ASP A 54 19.23 -5.35 -44.01
C ASP A 54 20.17 -4.14 -43.95
N ASN A 55 20.73 -3.82 -42.77
CA ASN A 55 21.61 -2.68 -42.55
C ASN A 55 22.42 -2.81 -41.24
N ASP A 56 23.42 -3.69 -41.27
CA ASP A 56 24.43 -4.06 -40.26
C ASP A 56 25.35 -2.89 -39.75
N THR A 57 24.84 -1.65 -39.72
CA THR A 57 25.64 -0.42 -39.53
C THR A 57 25.21 0.46 -38.35
N TYR A 58 24.07 0.23 -37.68
CA TYR A 58 23.48 1.25 -36.78
C TYR A 58 23.80 1.09 -35.28
N TYR A 59 23.83 -0.14 -34.74
CA TYR A 59 24.11 -0.43 -33.32
C TYR A 59 25.36 -1.32 -33.13
N PRO A 60 26.59 -0.78 -33.29
CA PRO A 60 27.79 -1.53 -32.89
C PRO A 60 27.84 -1.79 -31.38
N VAL A 61 28.18 -3.02 -31.03
CA VAL A 61 28.74 -3.35 -29.71
C VAL A 61 30.13 -2.73 -29.60
N VAL A 62 30.39 -2.00 -28.53
CA VAL A 62 31.63 -1.25 -28.29
C VAL A 62 32.15 -1.43 -26.87
N ASP A 63 33.47 -1.40 -26.74
CA ASP A 63 34.12 -1.33 -25.43
C ASP A 63 34.04 0.11 -24.90
N GLN A 64 33.00 0.41 -24.14
CA GLN A 64 32.81 1.71 -23.49
C GLN A 64 33.28 1.64 -22.03
N ALA A 65 34.11 2.59 -21.61
CA ALA A 65 34.66 2.59 -20.26
C ALA A 65 33.54 2.69 -19.19
N GLY A 66 33.57 1.78 -18.20
CA GLY A 66 32.61 1.72 -17.10
C GLY A 66 31.32 0.94 -17.40
N ALA A 67 31.20 0.34 -18.58
CA ALA A 67 30.18 -0.67 -18.87
C ALA A 67 30.48 -1.95 -18.06
N PHE A 68 29.44 -2.69 -17.66
CA PHE A 68 29.61 -3.98 -17.00
C PHE A 68 30.15 -5.05 -17.95
N GLY A 69 29.78 -4.95 -19.23
CA GLY A 69 30.31 -5.75 -20.34
C GLY A 69 30.76 -4.85 -21.50
N GLN A 70 30.04 -4.92 -22.61
CA GLN A 70 30.21 -4.10 -23.81
C GLN A 70 28.93 -3.31 -24.10
N ALA A 71 29.00 -1.99 -24.05
CA ALA A 71 27.83 -1.20 -24.40
C ALA A 71 27.46 -1.36 -25.89
N ILE A 72 26.17 -1.30 -26.20
CA ILE A 72 25.74 -0.99 -27.56
C ILE A 72 25.74 0.53 -27.73
N THR A 73 26.37 1.01 -28.79
CA THR A 73 26.34 2.42 -29.17
C THR A 73 25.94 2.57 -30.62
N ARG A 74 25.86 3.82 -31.07
CA ARG A 74 25.43 4.19 -32.40
C ARG A 74 26.59 4.37 -33.40
N SER A 75 26.39 3.95 -34.66
CA SER A 75 27.27 4.31 -35.80
C SER A 75 26.49 4.80 -37.04
N GLY A 76 26.03 6.06 -37.01
CA GLY A 76 25.62 6.84 -38.20
C GLY A 76 24.26 6.50 -38.84
N GLY A 77 23.47 7.54 -39.19
CA GLY A 77 22.16 7.48 -39.87
C GLY A 77 20.99 7.02 -38.99
N ALA A 78 19.78 6.88 -39.56
CA ALA A 78 18.55 6.56 -38.83
C ALA A 78 17.89 5.24 -39.32
N GLY A 79 17.34 4.42 -38.42
CA GLY A 79 16.52 3.24 -38.77
C GLY A 79 17.04 1.84 -38.34
N GLY A 80 17.45 1.64 -37.09
CA GLY A 80 17.82 0.32 -36.53
C GLY A 80 16.86 -0.17 -35.45
N MET A 81 16.79 -1.50 -35.24
CA MET A 81 16.01 -2.15 -34.17
C MET A 81 16.75 -3.38 -33.62
N ILE A 82 16.67 -3.58 -32.30
CA ILE A 82 17.15 -4.77 -31.57
C ILE A 82 15.98 -5.37 -30.79
N ARG A 83 15.88 -6.71 -30.73
CA ARG A 83 14.79 -7.47 -30.09
C ARG A 83 15.33 -8.43 -29.03
N TRP A 84 14.58 -8.57 -27.93
CA TRP A 84 14.73 -9.60 -26.90
C TRP A 84 13.38 -10.27 -26.61
N THR A 85 13.44 -11.54 -26.26
CA THR A 85 12.32 -12.39 -25.85
C THR A 85 12.69 -12.94 -24.47
N PHE A 86 11.78 -12.84 -23.51
CA PHE A 86 12.08 -13.17 -22.11
C PHE A 86 10.84 -13.65 -21.38
N ASP A 87 10.99 -14.60 -20.46
CA ASP A 87 9.87 -15.18 -19.72
C ASP A 87 9.90 -14.72 -18.25
N ILE A 88 8.84 -14.03 -17.81
CA ILE A 88 8.81 -13.44 -16.47
C ILE A 88 8.64 -14.46 -15.34
N SER A 89 8.09 -15.64 -15.65
CA SER A 89 7.95 -16.73 -14.68
C SER A 89 9.29 -17.28 -14.22
N THR A 90 10.36 -17.06 -15.01
CA THR A 90 11.71 -17.48 -14.65
C THR A 90 12.28 -16.73 -13.44
N ALA A 91 11.81 -15.51 -13.18
CA ALA A 91 12.13 -14.75 -11.97
C ALA A 91 11.13 -15.02 -10.83
N GLY A 92 10.13 -15.87 -11.02
CA GLY A 92 9.05 -16.11 -10.05
C GLY A 92 7.91 -15.10 -10.12
N GLY A 93 7.97 -14.16 -11.06
CA GLY A 93 6.93 -13.16 -11.25
C GLY A 93 5.74 -13.68 -12.07
N THR A 94 4.63 -12.93 -12.01
CA THR A 94 3.39 -13.22 -12.73
C THR A 94 2.99 -12.03 -13.60
N GLY A 95 2.07 -12.23 -14.53
CA GLY A 95 1.56 -11.20 -15.43
C GLY A 95 0.93 -10.06 -14.65
N GLY A 96 1.21 -8.83 -15.06
CA GLY A 96 0.81 -7.64 -14.32
C GLY A 96 1.69 -6.44 -14.64
N THR A 97 1.67 -5.44 -13.76
CA THR A 97 2.49 -4.23 -13.90
C THR A 97 3.94 -4.52 -13.55
N TRP A 98 4.84 -4.26 -14.48
CA TRP A 98 6.28 -4.29 -14.27
C TRP A 98 6.91 -2.94 -14.58
N TYR A 99 8.01 -2.62 -13.92
CA TYR A 99 8.73 -1.37 -13.94
C TYR A 99 10.09 -1.58 -14.62
N PHE A 100 10.44 -0.71 -15.56
CA PHE A 100 11.62 -0.80 -16.39
C PHE A 100 12.64 0.28 -16.05
N TRP A 101 13.91 -0.12 -16.02
CA TRP A 101 15.04 0.77 -15.82
C TRP A 101 16.16 0.48 -16.82
N GLY A 102 16.84 1.53 -17.25
CA GLY A 102 18.00 1.43 -18.15
C GLY A 102 19.23 2.16 -17.62
N ARG A 103 20.39 1.50 -17.69
CA ARG A 103 21.70 2.09 -17.41
C ARG A 103 22.30 2.65 -18.70
N VAL A 104 22.38 3.98 -18.80
CA VAL A 104 22.72 4.67 -20.06
C VAL A 104 23.73 5.81 -19.91
N ILE A 105 24.31 6.21 -21.04
CA ILE A 105 24.97 7.51 -21.25
C ILE A 105 24.29 8.20 -22.44
N ASN A 106 23.65 9.37 -22.23
CA ASN A 106 22.92 10.15 -23.25
C ASN A 106 23.34 11.65 -23.30
N PRO A 107 24.57 11.98 -23.75
CA PRO A 107 25.14 13.33 -23.68
C PRO A 107 24.49 14.38 -24.58
N GLY A 108 23.63 13.97 -25.52
CA GLY A 108 23.06 14.84 -26.55
C GLY A 108 21.57 15.14 -26.39
N ASN A 109 20.91 14.63 -25.34
CA ASN A 109 19.44 14.66 -25.20
C ASN A 109 18.75 14.15 -26.47
N THR A 110 19.10 12.93 -26.87
CA THR A 110 18.49 12.25 -28.02
C THR A 110 17.62 11.10 -27.53
N SER A 111 16.35 11.06 -27.94
CA SER A 111 15.45 9.96 -27.59
C SER A 111 15.66 8.77 -28.53
N ASP A 112 15.97 7.60 -27.97
CA ASP A 112 15.64 6.30 -28.58
C ASP A 112 14.31 5.84 -27.94
N PHE A 113 13.59 4.91 -28.59
CA PHE A 113 12.35 4.35 -28.05
C PHE A 113 12.57 2.90 -27.64
N MET A 114 12.14 2.53 -26.44
CA MET A 114 11.92 1.13 -26.07
C MET A 114 10.43 0.78 -26.27
N LEU A 115 10.15 -0.32 -26.95
CA LEU A 115 8.81 -0.86 -27.22
C LEU A 115 8.69 -2.26 -26.59
N VAL A 116 7.52 -2.63 -26.08
CA VAL A 116 7.26 -3.95 -25.50
C VAL A 116 5.96 -4.49 -26.09
N GLU A 117 5.93 -5.77 -26.48
CA GLU A 117 4.70 -6.49 -26.77
C GLU A 117 4.18 -7.07 -25.45
N GLY A 118 3.23 -6.37 -24.81
CA GLY A 118 2.66 -6.76 -23.52
C GLY A 118 1.14 -6.93 -23.61
N HIS A 119 0.64 -8.06 -23.09
CA HIS A 119 -0.76 -8.46 -22.89
C HIS A 119 -1.72 -8.47 -24.12
N PRO A 120 -2.67 -9.43 -24.21
CA PRO A 120 -3.81 -9.36 -25.13
C PRO A 120 -4.65 -8.08 -24.96
N GLY A 121 -4.47 -7.07 -25.82
CA GLY A 121 -5.26 -5.83 -25.79
C GLY A 121 -4.47 -4.55 -26.04
N GLU A 122 -3.14 -4.56 -25.87
CA GLU A 122 -2.30 -3.47 -26.37
C GLU A 122 -2.29 -3.47 -27.92
N PRO A 123 -2.10 -2.30 -28.57
CA PRO A 123 -1.99 -2.26 -30.01
C PRO A 123 -0.79 -3.11 -30.48
N GLU A 124 -1.02 -4.06 -31.38
CA GLU A 124 0.07 -4.85 -31.98
C GLU A 124 1.15 -3.92 -32.55
N LEU A 125 2.42 -4.20 -32.21
CA LEU A 125 3.53 -3.49 -32.84
C LEU A 125 3.44 -3.67 -34.37
N PRO A 126 3.53 -2.59 -35.16
CA PRO A 126 3.41 -2.69 -36.61
C PRO A 126 4.42 -3.69 -37.18
N ALA A 127 3.94 -4.71 -37.91
CA ALA A 127 4.76 -5.79 -38.48
C ALA A 127 5.84 -5.34 -39.50
N ALA A 128 5.93 -4.05 -39.81
CA ALA A 128 6.99 -3.47 -40.63
C ALA A 128 7.44 -2.10 -40.05
N PRO A 129 8.73 -1.93 -39.71
CA PRO A 129 9.23 -0.72 -39.06
C PRO A 129 9.24 0.50 -40.00
N PRO A 130 8.93 1.72 -39.51
CA PRO A 130 9.07 2.94 -40.30
C PRO A 130 10.52 3.44 -40.27
N PHE A 131 11.31 3.23 -41.34
CA PHE A 131 12.67 3.80 -41.44
C PHE A 131 12.63 5.30 -41.86
N PRO A 132 13.52 6.16 -41.35
CA PRO A 132 13.14 7.52 -40.93
C PRO A 132 13.46 8.63 -41.95
N GLY A 133 12.77 9.76 -41.79
CA GLY A 133 13.11 11.01 -42.48
C GLY A 133 12.37 12.25 -41.98
N THR A 134 11.31 12.11 -41.19
CA THR A 134 10.59 13.22 -40.56
C THR A 134 10.08 12.82 -39.18
N SER A 135 9.96 13.79 -38.28
CA SER A 135 9.56 13.69 -36.86
C SER A 135 8.14 13.18 -36.59
N SER A 136 7.56 12.40 -37.50
CA SER A 136 6.22 11.83 -37.43
C SER A 136 6.23 10.51 -38.19
N ALA A 137 6.72 9.45 -37.55
CA ALA A 137 6.44 8.09 -38.01
C ALA A 137 5.01 7.75 -37.55
N PRO A 138 4.04 7.62 -38.47
CA PRO A 138 2.68 7.26 -38.09
C PRO A 138 2.68 5.79 -37.65
N GLY A 139 2.38 5.53 -36.37
CA GLY A 139 2.23 4.15 -35.87
C GLY A 139 2.41 3.95 -34.38
N PHE A 140 3.25 4.73 -33.69
CA PHE A 140 3.54 4.53 -32.26
C PHE A 140 2.89 5.64 -31.39
N THR A 141 1.98 5.26 -30.49
CA THR A 141 1.39 6.14 -29.46
C THR A 141 2.38 6.38 -28.31
N ASN A 142 2.03 7.25 -27.35
CA ASN A 142 2.84 7.40 -26.13
C ASN A 142 2.81 6.14 -25.26
N GLU A 143 1.73 5.36 -25.31
CA GLU A 143 1.56 4.10 -24.57
C GLU A 143 2.57 3.02 -24.98
N HIS A 144 3.19 3.11 -26.16
CA HIS A 144 4.20 2.15 -26.59
C HIS A 144 5.61 2.46 -26.05
N ARG A 145 5.82 3.60 -25.39
CA ARG A 145 7.16 4.11 -25.05
C ARG A 145 7.43 3.85 -23.59
N VAL A 146 8.57 3.25 -23.27
CA VAL A 146 8.93 2.87 -21.89
C VAL A 146 10.26 3.52 -21.42
N PHE A 147 10.91 4.32 -22.26
CA PHE A 147 12.15 5.00 -21.88
C PHE A 147 12.43 6.23 -22.75
N GLU A 148 12.67 7.38 -22.11
CA GLU A 148 13.15 8.63 -22.72
C GLU A 148 13.85 9.47 -21.64
N GLU A 149 15.19 9.42 -21.55
CA GLU A 149 15.96 10.06 -20.46
C GLU A 149 16.94 11.12 -20.98
N THR A 150 17.18 12.17 -20.18
CA THR A 150 18.02 13.33 -20.52
C THR A 150 19.33 13.45 -19.73
N GLN A 151 20.13 12.38 -19.57
CA GLN A 151 21.37 12.45 -18.78
C GLN A 151 22.69 12.26 -19.55
N GLY A 152 23.65 13.16 -19.29
CA GLY A 152 25.04 13.04 -19.73
C GLY A 152 25.89 12.10 -18.84
N PRO A 153 27.18 11.91 -19.16
CA PRO A 153 28.07 11.04 -18.37
C PRO A 153 28.17 11.50 -16.91
N PRO A 154 28.34 10.59 -15.92
CA PRO A 154 28.69 9.16 -16.02
C PRO A 154 27.50 8.21 -16.35
N TRP A 155 27.75 6.89 -16.35
CA TRP A 155 26.68 5.89 -16.39
C TRP A 155 25.68 6.12 -15.26
N THR A 156 24.40 6.18 -15.60
CA THR A 156 23.32 6.44 -14.63
C THR A 156 22.16 5.50 -14.93
N TRP A 157 21.54 4.96 -13.87
CA TRP A 157 20.24 4.31 -13.94
C TRP A 157 19.16 5.39 -14.02
N GLY A 158 18.34 5.37 -15.07
CA GLY A 158 17.29 6.36 -15.30
C GLY A 158 15.94 5.74 -15.62
N ILE A 159 14.91 6.58 -15.61
CA ILE A 159 13.52 6.27 -16.01
C ILE A 159 13.12 7.16 -17.20
N ALA A 160 11.88 7.08 -17.67
CA ALA A 160 11.40 8.04 -18.66
C ALA A 160 11.03 9.39 -18.01
N ASP A 161 11.47 10.51 -18.61
CA ASP A 161 11.11 11.90 -18.23
C ASP A 161 9.63 12.27 -18.51
N HIS A 162 8.86 11.36 -19.10
CA HIS A 162 7.44 11.52 -19.37
C HIS A 162 6.63 10.63 -18.42
N GLY A 163 5.78 11.24 -17.59
CA GLY A 163 5.06 10.63 -16.45
C GLY A 163 4.05 9.50 -16.72
N GLU A 164 4.18 8.76 -17.82
CA GLU A 164 3.34 7.59 -18.15
C GLU A 164 4.16 6.39 -18.69
N ALA A 165 5.48 6.31 -18.49
CA ALA A 165 6.32 5.47 -19.35
C ALA A 165 7.55 4.80 -18.69
N HIS A 166 7.49 4.35 -17.43
CA HIS A 166 8.47 3.38 -16.92
C HIS A 166 7.82 2.05 -16.53
N THR A 167 6.51 1.88 -16.75
CA THR A 167 5.78 0.66 -16.43
C THR A 167 5.14 0.04 -17.66
N LYS A 168 5.00 -1.29 -17.66
CA LYS A 168 4.28 -2.07 -18.68
C LYS A 168 3.51 -3.23 -18.09
N GLN A 169 2.40 -3.58 -18.72
CA GLN A 169 1.70 -4.83 -18.45
C GLN A 169 2.42 -5.97 -19.17
N LEU A 170 3.13 -6.82 -18.43
CA LEU A 170 3.72 -8.04 -18.98
C LEU A 170 2.72 -9.20 -18.82
N GLN A 171 2.73 -10.13 -19.77
CA GLN A 171 1.89 -11.33 -19.70
C GLN A 171 2.60 -12.45 -18.95
N ASP A 172 1.83 -13.40 -18.41
CA ASP A 172 2.38 -14.65 -17.89
C ASP A 172 3.23 -15.35 -18.96
N GLY A 173 4.39 -15.87 -18.55
CA GLY A 173 5.30 -16.55 -19.44
C GLY A 173 6.12 -15.59 -20.33
N GLU A 174 6.25 -15.94 -21.60
CA GLU A 174 7.11 -15.26 -22.58
C GLU A 174 6.58 -13.88 -23.01
N ASN A 175 7.46 -12.87 -23.04
CA ASN A 175 7.24 -11.49 -23.44
C ASN A 175 8.31 -11.07 -24.48
N THR A 176 8.06 -10.01 -25.26
CA THR A 176 9.04 -9.51 -26.25
C THR A 176 9.26 -8.00 -26.09
N MET A 177 10.51 -7.54 -26.08
CA MET A 177 10.89 -6.12 -26.06
C MET A 177 11.82 -5.72 -27.22
N TYR A 178 11.80 -4.44 -27.58
CA TYR A 178 12.55 -3.86 -28.69
C TYR A 178 13.13 -2.49 -28.37
N ILE A 179 14.39 -2.24 -28.78
CA ILE A 179 14.94 -0.88 -28.86
C ILE A 179 14.88 -0.38 -30.30
N VAL A 180 14.33 0.81 -30.51
CA VAL A 180 14.12 1.47 -31.82
C VAL A 180 14.69 2.89 -31.83
N HIS A 181 15.38 3.23 -32.91
CA HIS A 181 16.03 4.54 -33.06
C HIS A 181 15.13 5.66 -33.63
N ARG A 182 15.10 6.87 -33.01
CA ARG A 182 14.24 8.02 -33.41
C ARG A 182 14.95 9.18 -34.16
N GLN A 183 16.06 9.75 -33.67
CA GLN A 183 16.66 11.00 -34.22
C GLN A 183 18.20 11.02 -34.29
N GLY A 184 18.75 11.79 -35.23
CA GLY A 184 20.19 11.76 -35.54
C GLY A 184 20.99 13.03 -35.27
N ASN A 185 21.95 12.97 -34.32
CA ASN A 185 23.39 13.23 -34.55
C ASN A 185 24.34 13.05 -33.33
N ASP A 186 23.89 12.59 -32.16
CA ASP A 186 24.78 12.32 -31.01
C ASP A 186 24.67 10.84 -30.52
N THR A 187 25.65 10.37 -29.74
CA THR A 187 25.87 8.94 -29.36
C THR A 187 25.28 8.60 -27.99
N VAL A 188 24.23 7.77 -27.95
CA VAL A 188 23.76 7.07 -26.74
C VAL A 188 24.55 5.77 -26.57
N PHE A 189 24.85 5.40 -25.33
CA PHE A 189 25.38 4.09 -24.98
C PHE A 189 24.41 3.40 -24.03
N TRP A 190 24.03 2.17 -24.35
CA TRP A 190 23.23 1.30 -23.49
C TRP A 190 24.11 0.18 -22.98
N ASP A 191 24.02 -0.12 -21.68
CA ASP A 191 24.81 -1.15 -21.01
C ASP A 191 23.93 -2.27 -20.47
N VAL A 192 23.09 -1.98 -19.47
CA VAL A 192 22.23 -2.98 -18.82
C VAL A 192 20.82 -2.44 -18.63
N PHE A 193 19.83 -3.32 -18.67
CA PHE A 193 18.42 -3.03 -18.39
C PHE A 193 17.86 -3.96 -17.32
N VAL A 194 16.78 -3.55 -16.66
CA VAL A 194 16.03 -4.42 -15.73
C VAL A 194 14.53 -4.19 -15.80
N TRP A 195 13.77 -5.28 -15.68
CA TRP A 195 12.36 -5.28 -15.32
C TRP A 195 12.20 -5.72 -13.86
N THR A 196 11.35 -5.06 -13.09
CA THR A 196 10.95 -5.45 -11.72
C THR A 196 9.43 -5.40 -11.57
N ASP A 197 8.82 -6.16 -10.68
CA ASP A 197 7.40 -6.01 -10.31
C ASP A 197 7.18 -5.17 -9.03
N ASP A 198 8.26 -4.65 -8.45
CA ASP A 198 8.22 -3.80 -7.25
C ASP A 198 8.18 -2.30 -7.63
N PRO A 199 7.12 -1.56 -7.22
CA PRO A 199 6.96 -0.14 -7.52
C PRO A 199 8.01 0.77 -6.87
N ASP A 200 8.59 0.36 -5.75
CA ASP A 200 9.52 1.16 -4.95
C ASP A 200 10.99 0.86 -5.28
N TYR A 201 11.24 -0.15 -6.13
CA TYR A 201 12.58 -0.59 -6.47
C TYR A 201 13.32 0.38 -7.39
N VAL A 202 14.51 0.80 -6.96
CA VAL A 202 15.45 1.63 -7.72
C VAL A 202 16.77 0.86 -7.90
N PRO A 203 17.17 0.50 -9.13
CA PRO A 203 18.34 -0.35 -9.35
C PRO A 203 19.66 0.36 -9.09
N THR A 204 20.60 -0.41 -8.56
CA THR A 204 21.99 -0.01 -8.35
C THR A 204 22.97 -0.90 -9.11
N ASP A 205 24.20 -0.41 -9.24
CA ASP A 205 25.32 -1.17 -9.83
C ASP A 205 25.67 -2.43 -9.01
N ASP A 206 25.39 -2.45 -7.70
CA ASP A 206 25.60 -3.61 -6.85
C ASP A 206 24.49 -4.65 -7.04
N ASP A 207 23.25 -4.24 -7.29
CA ASP A 207 22.13 -5.17 -7.54
C ASP A 207 22.38 -6.00 -8.79
N TYR A 208 22.84 -5.37 -9.87
CA TYR A 208 23.21 -6.08 -11.10
C TYR A 208 24.35 -7.08 -10.90
N GLN A 209 25.32 -6.75 -10.05
CA GLN A 209 26.43 -7.65 -9.72
C GLN A 209 25.98 -8.85 -8.88
N ASN A 210 24.92 -8.68 -8.09
CA ASN A 210 24.31 -9.73 -7.27
C ASN A 210 23.27 -10.57 -8.04
N ALA A 211 22.82 -10.13 -9.21
CA ALA A 211 21.88 -10.87 -10.05
C ALA A 211 22.47 -12.19 -10.59
N MET A 212 21.66 -13.26 -10.56
CA MET A 212 22.04 -14.63 -10.92
C MET A 212 21.66 -14.97 -12.36
N ILE A 213 22.56 -15.55 -13.15
CA ILE A 213 22.23 -16.10 -14.48
C ILE A 213 21.33 -17.33 -14.32
N VAL A 214 20.15 -17.35 -14.97
CA VAL A 214 19.27 -18.53 -15.03
C VAL A 214 19.41 -19.19 -16.38
N LEU A 215 19.77 -20.47 -16.39
CA LEU A 215 19.72 -21.31 -17.58
C LEU A 215 18.46 -22.19 -17.48
N PRO A 216 17.67 -22.37 -18.55
CA PRO A 216 16.51 -23.26 -18.54
C PRO A 216 16.90 -24.66 -18.01
N GLY A 217 16.23 -25.09 -16.95
CA GLY A 217 16.45 -26.41 -16.34
C GLY A 217 17.49 -26.48 -15.21
N THR A 218 17.97 -25.38 -14.61
CA THR A 218 18.82 -25.41 -13.40
C THR A 218 18.04 -25.18 -12.09
N ALA A 219 18.66 -25.45 -10.94
CA ALA A 219 18.08 -25.15 -9.63
C ALA A 219 18.21 -23.64 -9.31
N SER A 220 17.21 -23.07 -8.65
CA SER A 220 17.17 -21.65 -8.26
C SER A 220 16.62 -21.47 -6.83
N ASN A 221 16.54 -20.22 -6.35
CA ASN A 221 16.04 -19.84 -5.03
C ASN A 221 16.60 -20.70 -3.86
N PRO A 222 17.92 -20.68 -3.63
CA PRO A 222 18.53 -21.47 -2.57
C PRO A 222 18.12 -21.00 -1.18
N SER A 223 17.83 -21.94 -0.30
CA SER A 223 17.75 -21.72 1.14
C SER A 223 18.80 -22.62 1.82
N PRO A 224 19.76 -22.04 2.55
CA PRO A 224 19.99 -20.60 2.78
C PRO A 224 20.32 -19.85 1.49
N ALA A 225 19.98 -18.56 1.47
CA ALA A 225 20.30 -17.67 0.36
C ALA A 225 21.82 -17.68 0.06
N ASN A 226 22.18 -17.45 -1.19
CA ASN A 226 23.58 -17.39 -1.58
C ASN A 226 24.29 -16.22 -0.86
N GLY A 227 25.42 -16.50 -0.23
CA GLY A 227 26.18 -15.54 0.58
C GLY A 227 25.64 -15.34 1.99
N ALA A 228 24.58 -16.05 2.40
CA ALA A 228 23.99 -15.90 3.73
C ALA A 228 25.04 -16.10 4.83
N THR A 229 25.03 -15.23 5.83
CA THR A 229 25.85 -15.34 7.04
C THR A 229 24.97 -15.68 8.23
N ASP A 230 25.59 -16.13 9.32
CA ASP A 230 24.90 -16.50 10.56
C ASP A 230 23.92 -17.68 10.45
N VAL A 231 24.19 -18.58 9.51
CA VAL A 231 23.30 -19.74 9.28
C VAL A 231 23.43 -20.77 10.41
N PRO A 232 22.30 -21.31 10.94
CA PRO A 232 22.31 -22.38 11.93
C PRO A 232 23.12 -23.60 11.48
N ARG A 233 23.79 -24.27 12.41
CA ARG A 233 24.63 -25.44 12.09
C ARG A 233 23.86 -26.72 11.79
N ASP A 234 22.59 -26.75 12.16
CA ASP A 234 21.66 -27.85 11.97
C ASP A 234 20.58 -27.37 11.00
N LEU A 235 20.86 -27.44 9.69
CA LEU A 235 19.96 -26.91 8.67
C LEU A 235 19.65 -27.94 7.56
N VAL A 236 18.55 -27.68 6.87
CA VAL A 236 18.15 -28.40 5.66
C VAL A 236 18.29 -27.43 4.48
N LEU A 237 19.14 -27.78 3.51
CA LEU A 237 19.24 -27.02 2.26
C LEU A 237 17.97 -27.24 1.45
N SER A 238 17.42 -26.22 0.80
CA SER A 238 16.31 -26.38 -0.14
C SER A 238 16.43 -25.44 -1.32
N TRP A 239 15.76 -25.76 -2.43
CA TRP A 239 15.84 -25.00 -3.68
C TRP A 239 14.55 -25.12 -4.47
N LEU A 240 14.29 -24.15 -5.33
CA LEU A 240 13.28 -24.24 -6.38
C LEU A 240 13.77 -25.16 -7.51
N VAL A 241 12.88 -26.05 -7.94
CA VAL A 241 13.17 -27.07 -8.94
C VAL A 241 13.09 -26.48 -10.34
N GLY A 242 14.08 -26.77 -11.19
CA GLY A 242 14.06 -26.35 -12.59
C GLY A 242 12.98 -27.08 -13.39
N GLU A 243 12.33 -26.38 -14.32
CA GLU A 243 11.13 -26.83 -15.04
C GLU A 243 11.27 -28.19 -15.77
N LEU A 244 12.49 -28.51 -16.25
CA LEU A 244 12.77 -29.72 -17.01
C LEU A 244 13.16 -30.94 -16.14
N THR A 245 13.09 -30.81 -14.82
CA THR A 245 13.62 -31.81 -13.89
C THR A 245 12.78 -33.08 -13.83
N SER A 246 13.45 -34.24 -13.80
CA SER A 246 12.82 -35.54 -13.59
C SER A 246 12.17 -35.62 -12.20
N PRO A 247 10.90 -36.07 -12.09
CA PRO A 247 10.22 -36.23 -10.80
C PRO A 247 10.78 -37.38 -9.95
N ILE A 248 11.75 -38.15 -10.48
CA ILE A 248 12.45 -39.22 -9.76
C ILE A 248 13.94 -39.03 -9.98
N ASN A 249 14.70 -38.95 -8.89
CA ASN A 249 16.15 -38.78 -8.89
C ASN A 249 16.62 -37.60 -9.77
N GLY A 250 15.84 -36.52 -9.77
CA GLY A 250 16.07 -35.34 -10.60
C GLY A 250 17.21 -34.44 -10.16
N HIS A 251 17.78 -34.64 -8.96
CA HIS A 251 18.74 -33.69 -8.40
C HIS A 251 20.07 -34.36 -8.11
N LYS A 252 21.18 -33.70 -8.44
CA LYS A 252 22.54 -34.01 -7.96
C LYS A 252 23.02 -32.87 -7.06
N VAL A 253 23.12 -33.16 -5.76
CA VAL A 253 23.53 -32.18 -4.75
C VAL A 253 25.01 -32.35 -4.45
N TYR A 254 25.75 -31.24 -4.43
CA TYR A 254 27.16 -31.14 -4.04
C TYR A 254 27.26 -30.22 -2.83
N PHE A 255 28.05 -30.59 -1.83
CA PHE A 255 28.21 -29.84 -0.60
C PHE A 255 29.62 -30.04 -0.04
N SER A 256 30.38 -28.96 0.19
CA SER A 256 31.77 -29.01 0.69
C SER A 256 32.22 -27.67 1.27
N GLU A 257 33.25 -27.67 2.13
CA GLU A 257 33.98 -26.46 2.56
C GLU A 257 34.91 -25.92 1.46
N ASN A 258 35.14 -26.70 0.40
CA ASN A 258 36.01 -26.35 -0.72
C ASN A 258 35.17 -26.02 -1.97
N SER A 259 35.19 -24.75 -2.38
CA SER A 259 34.47 -24.26 -3.56
C SER A 259 34.90 -24.96 -4.85
N ASP A 260 36.15 -25.37 -4.98
CA ASP A 260 36.65 -26.08 -6.16
C ASP A 260 36.03 -27.48 -6.29
N ASP A 261 35.81 -28.18 -5.17
CA ASP A 261 35.21 -29.53 -5.20
C ASP A 261 33.76 -29.46 -5.68
N VAL A 262 33.01 -28.46 -5.23
CA VAL A 262 31.63 -28.20 -5.65
C VAL A 262 31.59 -27.79 -7.12
N SER A 263 32.43 -26.83 -7.52
CA SER A 263 32.51 -26.34 -8.90
C SER A 263 32.90 -27.43 -9.90
N ASN A 264 33.77 -28.37 -9.50
CA ASN A 264 34.19 -29.48 -10.34
C ASN A 264 33.26 -30.70 -10.27
N GLY A 265 32.14 -30.62 -9.53
CA GLY A 265 31.17 -31.71 -9.43
C GLY A 265 31.69 -32.95 -8.70
N ILE A 266 32.50 -32.77 -7.66
CA ILE A 266 33.05 -33.87 -6.86
C ILE A 266 32.09 -34.22 -5.73
N GLY A 267 31.77 -35.50 -5.56
CA GLY A 267 31.03 -35.99 -4.38
C GLY A 267 29.49 -35.90 -4.45
N ALA A 268 28.90 -35.82 -5.64
CA ALA A 268 27.45 -35.67 -5.83
C ALA A 268 26.61 -36.74 -5.13
N ILE A 269 25.47 -36.33 -4.57
CA ILE A 269 24.39 -37.22 -4.11
C ILE A 269 23.18 -37.03 -5.03
N THR A 270 22.68 -38.13 -5.59
CA THR A 270 21.47 -38.10 -6.43
C THR A 270 20.22 -38.41 -5.62
N GLN A 271 19.19 -37.56 -5.72
CA GLN A 271 17.97 -37.69 -4.93
C GLN A 271 16.72 -37.13 -5.62
N THR A 272 15.56 -37.41 -5.03
CA THR A 272 14.24 -36.96 -5.51
C THR A 272 13.71 -35.71 -4.77
N PRO A 273 13.86 -35.57 -3.44
CA PRO A 273 13.41 -34.35 -2.76
C PRO A 273 14.21 -33.12 -3.22
N SER A 274 13.55 -31.96 -3.28
CA SER A 274 14.16 -30.65 -3.52
C SER A 274 14.75 -30.03 -2.24
N SER A 275 15.14 -30.89 -1.29
CA SER A 275 15.75 -30.52 -0.03
C SER A 275 16.81 -31.53 0.41
N TYR A 276 17.87 -31.07 1.06
CA TYR A 276 18.98 -31.88 1.51
C TYR A 276 19.30 -31.60 2.98
N ALA A 277 18.93 -32.54 3.84
CA ALA A 277 19.28 -32.49 5.26
C ALA A 277 20.77 -32.84 5.40
N VAL A 278 21.57 -31.89 5.91
CA VAL A 278 23.00 -32.11 6.09
C VAL A 278 23.19 -33.13 7.22
N PRO A 279 23.83 -34.29 6.96
CA PRO A 279 23.86 -35.40 7.92
C PRO A 279 24.83 -35.19 9.09
N GLN A 280 25.63 -34.12 9.05
CA GLN A 280 26.59 -33.77 10.08
C GLN A 280 26.34 -32.34 10.54
N ARG A 281 26.58 -32.10 11.83
CA ARG A 281 26.57 -30.75 12.38
C ARG A 281 27.76 -29.97 11.83
N LEU A 282 27.50 -28.79 11.29
CA LEU A 282 28.53 -27.96 10.65
C LEU A 282 29.49 -27.33 11.68
N GLU A 283 30.64 -26.84 11.24
CA GLU A 283 31.57 -26.08 12.10
C GLU A 283 31.15 -24.61 12.23
N PHE A 284 31.53 -23.92 13.32
CA PHE A 284 31.23 -22.49 13.50
C PHE A 284 32.06 -21.61 12.56
N ALA A 285 31.55 -20.44 12.20
CA ALA A 285 32.25 -19.41 11.43
C ALA A 285 32.90 -19.94 10.13
N THR A 286 32.29 -20.95 9.52
CA THR A 286 32.86 -21.70 8.39
C THR A 286 31.97 -21.49 7.17
N THR A 287 32.59 -21.12 6.05
CA THR A 287 31.88 -20.98 4.78
C THR A 287 31.79 -22.33 4.08
N TYR A 288 30.56 -22.74 3.78
CA TYR A 288 30.26 -23.94 2.99
C TYR A 288 29.78 -23.52 1.60
N TYR A 289 30.13 -24.34 0.61
CA TYR A 289 29.73 -24.20 -0.78
C TYR A 289 28.84 -25.36 -1.16
N TRP A 290 27.84 -25.09 -2.00
CA TRP A 290 26.93 -26.12 -2.48
C TRP A 290 26.37 -25.79 -3.85
N ARG A 291 25.89 -26.81 -4.55
CA ARG A 291 25.36 -26.71 -5.91
C ARG A 291 24.35 -27.81 -6.12
N VAL A 292 23.35 -27.56 -6.94
CA VAL A 292 22.41 -28.59 -7.38
C VAL A 292 22.35 -28.63 -8.90
N ASP A 293 22.83 -29.75 -9.48
CA ASP A 293 22.66 -30.02 -10.90
C ASP A 293 21.33 -30.75 -11.10
N GLN A 294 20.53 -30.31 -12.08
CA GLN A 294 19.23 -30.90 -12.39
C GLN A 294 19.36 -31.96 -13.49
N ILE A 295 18.59 -33.03 -13.38
CA ILE A 295 18.57 -34.17 -14.31
C ILE A 295 17.18 -34.24 -14.94
N THR A 296 17.14 -34.17 -16.26
CA THR A 296 15.90 -34.33 -17.04
C THR A 296 15.47 -35.80 -17.16
N PRO A 297 14.21 -36.09 -17.56
CA PRO A 297 13.74 -37.46 -17.78
C PRO A 297 14.54 -38.28 -18.79
N ASP A 298 15.24 -37.64 -19.74
CA ASP A 298 16.10 -38.32 -20.73
C ASP A 298 17.53 -38.55 -20.24
N GLY A 299 17.87 -38.03 -19.06
CA GLY A 299 19.18 -38.17 -18.41
C GLY A 299 20.15 -37.04 -18.70
N THR A 300 19.75 -36.00 -19.44
CA THR A 300 20.55 -34.77 -19.61
C THR A 300 20.70 -34.06 -18.26
N VAL A 301 21.92 -33.60 -17.96
CA VAL A 301 22.28 -32.90 -16.72
C VAL A 301 22.53 -31.43 -17.03
N PHE A 302 21.88 -30.54 -16.29
CA PHE A 302 22.14 -29.10 -16.29
C PHE A 302 22.88 -28.74 -15.01
N ASP A 303 24.10 -28.24 -15.17
CA ASP A 303 24.94 -27.84 -14.03
C ASP A 303 24.35 -26.60 -13.36
N GLY A 304 24.21 -26.63 -12.03
CA GLY A 304 23.66 -25.51 -11.26
C GLY A 304 24.67 -24.42 -10.95
N THR A 305 24.21 -23.32 -10.37
CA THR A 305 25.08 -22.27 -9.81
C THR A 305 25.68 -22.72 -8.48
N VAL A 306 26.95 -22.36 -8.23
CA VAL A 306 27.58 -22.59 -6.92
C VAL A 306 27.13 -21.52 -5.94
N TRP A 307 26.43 -21.95 -4.90
CA TRP A 307 26.01 -21.14 -3.78
C TRP A 307 26.94 -21.31 -2.59
N SER A 308 26.93 -20.34 -1.69
CA SER A 308 27.67 -20.40 -0.43
C SER A 308 26.87 -19.85 0.74
N PHE A 309 27.23 -20.25 1.94
CA PHE A 309 26.78 -19.61 3.17
C PHE A 309 27.85 -19.76 4.26
N THR A 310 27.83 -18.87 5.26
CA THR A 310 28.71 -18.92 6.43
C THR A 310 27.89 -19.22 7.67
N THR A 311 28.29 -20.27 8.37
CA THR A 311 27.64 -20.67 9.62
C THR A 311 27.87 -19.64 10.73
N GLU A 312 26.94 -19.65 11.69
CA GLU A 312 26.96 -18.85 12.91
C GLU A 312 28.33 -18.82 13.64
N LEU A 313 28.60 -17.73 14.37
CA LEU A 313 29.76 -17.58 15.25
C LEU A 313 29.54 -18.32 16.57
N PHE A 314 30.60 -18.76 17.26
CA PHE A 314 30.49 -19.41 18.57
C PHE A 314 30.07 -18.47 19.73
N ALA A 315 30.31 -17.17 19.62
CA ALA A 315 29.83 -16.15 20.55
C ALA A 315 29.73 -14.81 19.82
N TYR A 316 28.83 -13.93 20.28
CA TYR A 316 28.57 -12.63 19.67
C TYR A 316 28.87 -11.49 20.64
N PRO A 317 29.34 -10.33 20.17
CA PRO A 317 29.38 -9.13 20.99
C PRO A 317 27.96 -8.76 21.45
N ILE A 318 27.80 -8.55 22.75
CA ILE A 318 26.55 -8.05 23.33
C ILE A 318 26.30 -6.63 22.80
N GLN A 319 25.09 -6.39 22.31
CA GLN A 319 24.62 -5.09 21.84
C GLN A 319 23.92 -4.33 22.99
N ASN A 320 23.67 -3.03 22.80
CA ASN A 320 22.92 -2.19 23.76
C ASN A 320 23.54 -2.16 25.18
N VAL A 321 24.86 -2.12 25.27
CA VAL A 321 25.56 -2.04 26.55
C VAL A 321 25.54 -0.60 27.07
N THR A 322 25.02 -0.40 28.28
CA THR A 322 25.10 0.89 28.98
C THR A 322 26.30 0.92 29.90
N ALA A 323 27.15 1.94 29.78
CA ALA A 323 28.33 2.12 30.61
C ALA A 323 28.15 3.27 31.61
N SER A 324 28.42 3.00 32.89
CA SER A 324 28.46 4.01 33.96
C SER A 324 29.75 3.89 34.76
N ALA A 325 30.23 4.97 35.38
CA ALA A 325 31.52 4.96 36.06
C ALA A 325 31.54 5.78 37.35
N SER A 326 32.57 5.56 38.17
CA SER A 326 32.79 6.28 39.43
C SER A 326 32.96 7.79 39.26
N SER A 327 33.52 8.21 38.12
CA SER A 327 33.70 9.60 37.69
C SER A 327 34.18 9.64 36.24
N ASN A 328 34.12 10.81 35.62
CA ASN A 328 34.69 11.04 34.29
C ASN A 328 35.27 12.45 34.19
N ALA A 329 36.31 12.60 33.38
CA ALA A 329 36.78 13.90 32.93
C ALA A 329 35.85 14.47 31.83
N VAL A 330 35.96 15.78 31.60
CA VAL A 330 35.22 16.48 30.54
C VAL A 330 35.54 15.83 29.18
N ASP A 331 34.50 15.55 28.39
CA ASP A 331 34.55 14.91 27.05
C ASP A 331 35.19 13.50 27.03
N LYS A 332 35.17 12.81 28.17
CA LYS A 332 35.78 11.48 28.37
C LYS A 332 34.84 10.55 29.15
N GLY A 333 33.57 10.53 28.77
CA GLY A 333 32.52 9.75 29.44
C GLY A 333 32.65 8.23 29.27
N PRO A 334 32.03 7.44 30.16
CA PRO A 334 32.06 5.97 30.12
C PRO A 334 31.44 5.37 28.86
N GLU A 335 30.48 6.04 28.23
CA GLU A 335 29.84 5.64 26.97
C GLU A 335 30.85 5.40 25.84
N ASN A 336 32.00 6.09 25.86
CA ASN A 336 33.06 5.91 24.88
C ASN A 336 33.72 4.53 24.92
N THR A 337 33.46 3.74 25.96
CA THR A 337 34.01 2.38 26.09
C THR A 337 33.15 1.29 25.46
N VAL A 338 32.00 1.64 24.89
CA VAL A 338 31.04 0.71 24.29
C VAL A 338 30.44 1.18 22.96
N ASN A 339 30.61 2.46 22.61
CA ASN A 339 29.98 3.08 21.44
C ASN A 339 30.85 3.02 20.16
N GLY A 340 32.03 2.41 20.20
CA GLY A 340 32.91 2.31 19.03
C GLY A 340 33.60 3.62 18.60
N SER A 341 33.44 4.72 19.35
CA SER A 341 33.89 6.08 18.96
C SER A 341 35.38 6.22 18.68
N GLY A 342 36.21 5.31 19.20
CA GLY A 342 37.66 5.28 18.95
C GLY A 342 38.14 4.17 18.02
N LEU A 343 37.24 3.30 17.54
CA LEU A 343 37.57 2.21 16.63
C LEU A 343 37.56 2.65 15.17
N ASP A 344 38.35 1.96 14.34
CA ASP A 344 38.34 2.13 12.89
C ASP A 344 37.14 1.42 12.24
N GLY A 345 36.99 1.54 10.91
CA GLY A 345 35.89 0.92 10.18
C GLY A 345 35.85 -0.61 10.22
N SER A 346 36.91 -1.27 10.72
CA SER A 346 36.90 -2.71 10.99
C SER A 346 36.33 -3.06 12.37
N GLY A 347 36.25 -2.08 13.26
CA GLY A 347 35.87 -2.29 14.66
C GLY A 347 36.94 -3.05 15.48
N LEU A 348 38.17 -3.19 14.98
CA LEU A 348 39.22 -3.97 15.65
C LEU A 348 40.42 -3.13 16.10
N LEU A 349 40.67 -1.99 15.45
CA LEU A 349 41.81 -1.13 15.75
C LEU A 349 41.32 0.18 16.35
N HIS A 350 41.86 0.54 17.50
CA HIS A 350 41.55 1.78 18.19
C HIS A 350 42.60 2.86 17.89
N GLY A 351 42.14 4.09 17.67
CA GLY A 351 43.00 5.27 17.51
C GLY A 351 43.69 5.70 18.81
N ASN A 352 44.47 6.78 18.73
CA ASN A 352 45.17 7.36 19.90
C ASN A 352 44.73 8.78 20.24
N GLN A 353 43.62 9.24 19.65
CA GLN A 353 42.96 10.47 20.04
C GLN A 353 42.29 10.24 21.38
N GLY A 354 42.37 11.26 22.24
CA GLY A 354 41.85 11.17 23.58
C GLY A 354 40.38 11.58 23.70
N ALA A 355 40.05 12.80 23.31
CA ALA A 355 38.73 13.39 23.57
C ALA A 355 37.66 12.72 22.69
N GLY A 356 36.54 12.33 23.31
CA GLY A 356 35.40 11.71 22.62
C GLY A 356 35.61 10.28 22.14
N SER A 357 36.69 9.60 22.55
CA SER A 357 37.06 8.26 22.05
C SER A 357 37.61 7.32 23.12
N MET A 358 37.56 7.70 24.40
CA MET A 358 37.93 6.86 25.53
C MET A 358 37.35 7.44 26.82
N TRP A 359 37.15 6.58 27.81
CA TRP A 359 36.83 7.02 29.16
C TRP A 359 38.10 7.36 29.95
N LEU A 360 38.00 8.39 30.79
CA LEU A 360 39.05 8.78 31.73
C LEU A 360 38.42 9.25 33.04
N SER A 361 38.79 8.65 34.17
CA SER A 361 38.29 9.05 35.48
C SER A 361 38.73 10.47 35.85
N ASP A 362 37.92 11.19 36.64
CA ASP A 362 38.33 12.48 37.20
C ASP A 362 39.51 12.31 38.18
N ILE A 363 40.52 13.17 38.08
CA ILE A 363 41.69 13.22 38.99
C ILE A 363 41.32 13.48 40.44
N ALA A 364 40.20 14.18 40.69
CA ALA A 364 39.64 14.41 42.01
C ALA A 364 38.46 13.49 42.34
N GLY A 365 38.17 12.51 41.47
CA GLY A 365 37.07 11.58 41.62
C GLY A 365 37.24 10.58 42.77
N PRO A 366 36.14 9.90 43.17
CA PRO A 366 36.16 8.88 44.20
C PRO A 366 37.06 7.70 43.81
N GLN A 367 37.73 7.12 44.82
CA GLN A 367 38.62 5.98 44.68
C GLN A 367 38.12 4.78 45.51
N PRO A 368 38.28 3.53 45.04
CA PRO A 368 38.92 3.15 43.77
C PRO A 368 38.05 3.53 42.55
N ALA A 369 38.70 3.82 41.42
CA ALA A 369 38.00 4.09 40.16
C ALA A 369 37.39 2.80 39.61
N TRP A 370 36.13 2.87 39.18
CA TRP A 370 35.40 1.74 38.62
C TRP A 370 34.54 2.15 37.42
N ILE A 371 34.28 1.19 36.54
CA ILE A 371 33.33 1.28 35.43
C ILE A 371 32.42 0.04 35.45
N LEU A 372 31.13 0.23 35.20
CA LEU A 372 30.07 -0.75 35.24
C LEU A 372 29.40 -0.80 33.86
N PHE A 373 29.31 -2.00 33.31
CA PHE A 373 28.60 -2.32 32.07
C PHE A 373 27.30 -3.02 32.44
N GLU A 374 26.18 -2.51 31.94
CA GLU A 374 24.84 -3.06 32.08
C GLU A 374 24.32 -3.53 30.72
N PHE A 375 23.72 -4.71 30.70
CA PHE A 375 23.10 -5.32 29.52
C PHE A 375 21.58 -5.25 29.62
N ASP A 376 20.90 -5.52 28.52
CA ASP A 376 19.43 -5.64 28.45
C ASP A 376 18.92 -6.80 29.33
N ASN A 377 19.61 -7.95 29.26
CA ASN A 377 19.21 -9.20 29.88
C ASN A 377 20.40 -9.92 30.55
N VAL A 378 20.13 -11.06 31.19
CA VAL A 378 21.19 -11.92 31.72
C VAL A 378 21.78 -12.73 30.58
N HIS A 379 23.05 -12.48 30.24
CA HIS A 379 23.79 -13.18 29.19
C HIS A 379 24.73 -14.23 29.76
N LYS A 380 24.95 -15.34 29.03
CA LYS A 380 26.06 -16.28 29.32
C LYS A 380 27.36 -15.73 28.73
N LEU A 381 28.20 -15.12 29.55
CA LEU A 381 29.41 -14.44 29.09
C LEU A 381 30.51 -15.44 28.69
N HIS A 382 31.08 -15.25 27.51
CA HIS A 382 32.18 -16.04 26.97
C HIS A 382 33.54 -15.36 27.20
N GLU A 383 33.76 -14.20 26.58
CA GLU A 383 35.01 -13.47 26.63
C GLU A 383 34.76 -11.96 26.81
N MET A 384 35.72 -11.27 27.41
CA MET A 384 35.77 -9.81 27.43
C MET A 384 37.07 -9.34 26.77
N TRP A 385 36.93 -8.61 25.67
CA TRP A 385 38.04 -8.00 24.95
C TRP A 385 38.22 -6.57 25.44
N VAL A 386 39.47 -6.20 25.74
CA VAL A 386 39.78 -4.89 26.32
C VAL A 386 40.82 -4.16 25.48
N TRP A 387 40.44 -2.97 25.01
CA TRP A 387 41.35 -1.93 24.58
C TRP A 387 41.58 -1.00 25.75
N ASN A 388 42.79 -1.05 26.29
CA ASN A 388 43.18 -0.19 27.40
C ASN A 388 43.39 1.26 26.94
N SER A 389 43.51 2.21 27.87
CA SER A 389 43.75 3.61 27.51
C SER A 389 44.90 3.73 26.50
N ASN A 390 44.61 4.33 25.34
CA ASN A 390 45.56 4.37 24.23
C ASN A 390 45.88 5.81 23.76
N GLU A 391 45.79 6.79 24.65
CA GLU A 391 46.17 8.15 24.30
C GLU A 391 47.66 8.20 23.89
N SER A 392 48.03 9.11 22.98
CA SER A 392 49.42 9.20 22.46
C SER A 392 50.53 9.34 23.54
N LEU A 393 50.18 9.82 24.74
CA LEU A 393 51.08 9.94 25.88
C LEU A 393 51.04 8.75 26.85
N GLU A 394 50.24 7.72 26.56
CA GLU A 394 50.09 6.53 27.41
C GLU A 394 51.44 5.88 27.74
N PRO A 395 52.41 5.70 26.81
CA PRO A 395 53.72 5.12 27.13
C PRO A 395 54.53 5.92 28.17
N VAL A 396 54.22 7.21 28.36
CA VAL A 396 54.90 8.11 29.29
C VAL A 396 54.13 8.27 30.60
N ILE A 397 52.81 8.48 30.54
CA ILE A 397 51.98 8.77 31.73
C ILE A 397 51.44 7.49 32.37
N GLY A 398 50.98 6.52 31.57
CA GLY A 398 50.52 5.21 32.05
C GLY A 398 49.22 5.26 32.83
N LEU A 399 48.16 5.83 32.25
CA LEU A 399 46.84 5.96 32.89
C LEU A 399 45.95 4.74 32.65
N GLY A 400 46.33 3.83 31.75
CA GLY A 400 45.59 2.60 31.53
C GLY A 400 45.48 1.74 32.79
N PHE A 401 44.37 1.01 32.88
CA PHE A 401 44.13 0.01 33.92
C PHE A 401 45.30 -1.01 33.94
N LYS A 402 45.79 -1.38 35.12
CA LYS A 402 46.80 -2.44 35.24
C LYS A 402 46.25 -3.62 36.04
N ASP A 403 46.23 -3.54 37.37
CA ASP A 403 45.68 -4.60 38.21
C ASP A 403 44.18 -4.36 38.42
N VAL A 404 43.32 -5.22 37.87
CA VAL A 404 41.86 -5.00 37.80
C VAL A 404 41.09 -6.12 38.49
N ILE A 405 40.13 -5.76 39.32
CA ILE A 405 39.11 -6.68 39.84
C ILE A 405 37.93 -6.65 38.88
N VAL A 406 37.56 -7.83 38.37
CA VAL A 406 36.39 -8.03 37.52
C VAL A 406 35.30 -8.67 38.36
N GLU A 407 34.13 -8.05 38.43
CA GLU A 407 32.98 -8.56 39.15
C GLU A 407 31.77 -8.63 38.23
N TYR A 408 30.86 -9.54 38.49
CA TYR A 408 29.63 -9.68 37.73
C TYR A 408 28.42 -9.88 38.65
N SER A 409 27.23 -9.55 38.15
CA SER A 409 25.97 -9.67 38.88
C SER A 409 24.80 -9.88 37.92
N THR A 410 23.74 -10.53 38.40
CA THR A 410 22.46 -10.66 37.70
C THR A 410 21.43 -9.62 38.12
N ASP A 411 21.60 -9.00 39.29
CA ASP A 411 20.63 -8.08 39.91
C ASP A 411 21.17 -6.65 40.15
N GLY A 412 22.46 -6.43 39.91
CA GLY A 412 23.13 -5.14 40.09
C GLY A 412 23.39 -4.79 41.57
N VAL A 413 23.08 -5.70 42.50
CA VAL A 413 23.24 -5.52 43.95
C VAL A 413 24.32 -6.46 44.48
N ASP A 414 24.17 -7.76 44.19
CA ASP A 414 25.06 -8.81 44.66
C ASP A 414 26.11 -9.11 43.58
N PHE A 415 27.34 -8.62 43.80
CA PHE A 415 28.46 -8.81 42.90
C PHE A 415 29.36 -9.97 43.33
N VAL A 416 29.75 -10.80 42.36
CA VAL A 416 30.69 -11.90 42.53
C VAL A 416 31.98 -11.57 41.79
N THR A 417 33.13 -11.70 42.47
CA THR A 417 34.44 -11.54 41.83
C THR A 417 34.73 -12.71 40.88
N LEU A 418 35.03 -12.41 39.63
CA LEU A 418 35.51 -13.37 38.64
C LEU A 418 36.98 -13.71 38.95
N GLY A 419 37.25 -14.93 39.39
CA GLY A 419 38.62 -15.42 39.62
C GLY A 419 39.42 -14.57 40.63
N THR A 420 40.61 -14.12 40.21
CA THR A 420 41.50 -13.24 40.98
C THR A 420 41.70 -11.91 40.25
N THR A 421 42.54 -11.01 40.78
CA THR A 421 42.95 -9.80 40.05
C THR A 421 43.55 -10.16 38.67
N HIS A 422 43.10 -9.45 37.63
CA HIS A 422 43.56 -9.58 36.26
C HIS A 422 44.54 -8.44 35.92
N GLU A 423 45.63 -8.72 35.21
CA GLU A 423 46.53 -7.68 34.71
C GLU A 423 46.15 -7.32 33.27
N PHE A 424 45.75 -6.07 33.01
CA PHE A 424 45.44 -5.58 31.67
C PHE A 424 46.70 -5.06 30.98
N GLY A 425 46.92 -5.49 29.73
CA GLY A 425 48.02 -5.02 28.90
C GLY A 425 47.96 -3.50 28.69
N ARG A 426 49.11 -2.83 28.79
CA ARG A 426 49.20 -1.38 28.56
C ARG A 426 48.95 -1.04 27.10
N GLY A 427 48.21 0.04 26.82
CA GLY A 427 48.12 0.62 25.48
C GLY A 427 49.48 1.11 24.98
N ASP A 428 49.71 1.05 23.66
CA ASP A 428 50.99 1.42 23.06
C ASP A 428 51.05 2.88 22.55
N GLY A 429 49.92 3.59 22.59
CA GLY A 429 49.76 4.97 22.14
C GLY A 429 49.72 5.13 20.62
N SER A 430 49.60 4.03 19.86
CA SER A 430 49.59 4.03 18.40
C SER A 430 48.17 4.21 17.83
N ALA A 431 48.06 4.72 16.60
CA ALA A 431 46.76 4.94 15.96
C ALA A 431 46.10 3.66 15.41
N GLY A 432 46.69 2.48 15.63
CA GLY A 432 46.20 1.19 15.14
C GLY A 432 46.29 0.12 16.23
N TYR A 433 45.86 0.47 17.44
CA TYR A 433 45.99 -0.37 18.63
C TYR A 433 44.86 -1.42 18.67
N ALA A 434 45.22 -2.69 18.50
CA ALA A 434 44.29 -3.80 18.69
C ALA A 434 44.08 -4.11 20.18
N HIS A 435 42.98 -4.79 20.54
CA HIS A 435 42.82 -5.29 21.90
C HIS A 435 44.01 -6.21 22.21
N ASN A 436 44.63 -6.00 23.36
CA ASN A 436 45.80 -6.76 23.79
C ASN A 436 45.52 -7.58 25.05
N THR A 437 44.27 -7.54 25.53
CA THR A 437 43.81 -8.24 26.71
C THR A 437 42.47 -8.91 26.38
N THR A 438 42.41 -10.21 26.63
CA THR A 438 41.20 -11.03 26.54
C THR A 438 41.03 -11.72 27.88
N ILE A 439 39.85 -11.58 28.48
CA ILE A 439 39.49 -12.23 29.75
C ILE A 439 38.46 -13.31 29.45
N ASP A 440 38.75 -14.55 29.86
CA ASP A 440 37.80 -15.65 29.85
C ASP A 440 36.76 -15.42 30.96
N MET A 441 35.50 -15.27 30.56
CA MET A 441 34.39 -15.02 31.48
C MET A 441 33.82 -16.31 32.06
N THR A 442 34.38 -17.47 31.72
CA THR A 442 34.07 -18.79 32.28
C THR A 442 32.62 -19.26 32.12
N GLY A 443 31.85 -18.62 31.22
CA GLY A 443 30.44 -18.96 31.01
C GLY A 443 29.49 -18.43 32.08
N VAL A 444 29.86 -17.41 32.85
CA VAL A 444 29.00 -16.87 33.93
C VAL A 444 27.77 -16.16 33.37
N GLY A 445 26.62 -16.34 34.03
CA GLY A 445 25.42 -15.55 33.77
C GLY A 445 25.53 -14.17 34.41
N ALA A 446 25.43 -13.10 33.63
CA ALA A 446 25.49 -11.74 34.16
C ALA A 446 24.64 -10.77 33.34
N LYS A 447 24.02 -9.81 34.03
CA LYS A 447 23.44 -8.59 33.46
C LYS A 447 24.36 -7.38 33.68
N TYR A 448 25.23 -7.47 34.67
CA TYR A 448 26.12 -6.41 35.10
C TYR A 448 27.56 -6.92 35.17
N VAL A 449 28.52 -6.17 34.63
CA VAL A 449 29.96 -6.41 34.79
C VAL A 449 30.65 -5.14 35.28
N ARG A 450 31.34 -5.21 36.42
CA ARG A 450 32.08 -4.09 37.02
C ARG A 450 33.58 -4.34 36.95
N LEU A 451 34.32 -3.37 36.43
CA LEU A 451 35.78 -3.33 36.46
C LEU A 451 36.24 -2.31 37.49
N THR A 452 37.03 -2.73 38.46
CA THR A 452 37.61 -1.85 39.49
C THR A 452 39.12 -1.87 39.40
N ALA A 453 39.73 -0.71 39.15
CA ALA A 453 41.19 -0.61 39.04
C ALA A 453 41.86 -0.50 40.42
N ASN A 454 42.82 -1.38 40.69
CA ASN A 454 43.69 -1.28 41.89
C ASN A 454 44.86 -0.32 41.65
N ASN A 455 45.40 -0.29 40.42
CA ASN A 455 46.48 0.61 40.01
C ASN A 455 46.51 0.80 38.48
N ASN A 456 47.33 1.76 38.04
CA ASN A 456 47.60 2.05 36.64
C ASN A 456 49.09 1.81 36.32
N TRP A 457 49.45 1.83 35.04
CA TRP A 457 50.80 1.51 34.58
C TRP A 457 51.89 2.52 34.99
N GLY A 458 51.52 3.79 35.23
CA GLY A 458 52.47 4.86 35.54
C GLY A 458 52.67 5.13 37.04
N GLY A 459 51.62 4.97 37.84
CA GLY A 459 51.60 5.31 39.27
C GLY A 459 51.79 6.80 39.59
N LEU A 460 51.70 7.67 38.58
CA LEU A 460 52.00 9.11 38.69
C LEU A 460 50.79 9.94 39.13
N LEU A 461 49.59 9.56 38.70
CA LEU A 461 48.33 10.23 38.98
C LEU A 461 47.28 9.20 39.44
N PRO A 462 46.34 9.57 40.33
CA PRO A 462 45.21 8.73 40.70
C PRO A 462 44.09 8.79 39.64
N GLN A 463 44.45 8.67 38.36
CA GLN A 463 43.53 8.64 37.21
C GLN A 463 43.65 7.33 36.46
N PHE A 464 42.54 6.91 35.86
CA PHE A 464 42.43 5.65 35.18
C PHE A 464 41.65 5.83 33.88
N GLY A 465 42.16 5.30 32.78
CA GLY A 465 41.53 5.38 31.48
C GLY A 465 41.28 4.02 30.86
N LEU A 466 40.26 3.94 30.01
CA LEU A 466 39.90 2.76 29.24
C LEU A 466 39.38 3.20 27.88
N SER A 467 39.78 2.52 26.81
CA SER A 467 39.42 2.90 25.44
C SER A 467 38.13 2.23 25.01
N GLU A 468 38.07 0.90 25.00
CA GLU A 468 36.92 0.13 24.53
C GLU A 468 36.86 -1.22 25.26
N VAL A 469 35.65 -1.72 25.53
CA VAL A 469 35.40 -3.06 26.06
C VAL A 469 34.30 -3.72 25.25
N ARG A 470 34.57 -4.93 24.73
CA ARG A 470 33.54 -5.77 24.12
C ARG A 470 33.35 -7.04 24.95
N LEU A 471 32.14 -7.25 25.43
CA LEU A 471 31.74 -8.50 26.07
C LEU A 471 31.04 -9.38 25.05
N LEU A 472 31.50 -10.62 24.91
CA LEU A 472 30.93 -11.62 24.03
C LEU A 472 30.08 -12.59 24.85
N SER A 473 28.91 -12.98 24.34
CA SER A 473 28.02 -13.97 24.95
C SER A 473 27.76 -15.16 24.03
N ILE A 474 27.51 -16.31 24.66
CA ILE A 474 26.98 -17.50 23.99
C ILE A 474 25.45 -17.35 23.93
N PRO A 475 24.82 -17.44 22.75
CA PRO A 475 23.36 -17.32 22.60
C PRO A 475 22.69 -18.59 23.13
N VAL A 476 22.36 -18.58 24.41
CA VAL A 476 21.77 -19.72 25.14
C VAL A 476 20.27 -19.59 25.36
N GLN A 477 19.69 -18.47 24.94
CA GLN A 477 18.25 -18.21 24.95
C GLN A 477 17.71 -18.41 23.53
N ALA A 478 16.42 -18.74 23.42
CA ALA A 478 15.73 -18.80 22.15
C ALA A 478 15.69 -17.41 21.49
N SER A 479 15.77 -17.38 20.16
CA SER A 479 15.72 -16.16 19.35
C SER A 479 14.96 -16.40 18.04
N GLU A 480 14.79 -15.36 17.22
CA GLU A 480 14.16 -15.45 15.89
C GLU A 480 12.80 -16.17 15.92
N PRO A 481 11.81 -15.63 16.65
CA PRO A 481 10.50 -16.23 16.72
C PRO A 481 9.77 -16.20 15.38
N ASP A 482 8.99 -17.24 15.12
CA ASP A 482 7.98 -17.33 14.08
C ASP A 482 6.66 -17.78 14.72
N PRO A 483 5.59 -16.95 14.70
CA PRO A 483 5.51 -15.62 14.10
C PRO A 483 6.50 -14.64 14.71
N ALA A 484 6.95 -13.68 13.89
CA ALA A 484 7.80 -12.60 14.35
C ALA A 484 7.16 -11.83 15.51
N LEU A 485 7.99 -11.22 16.35
CA LEU A 485 7.51 -10.39 17.46
C LEU A 485 6.57 -9.29 16.95
N GLY A 486 5.34 -9.27 17.46
CA GLY A 486 4.32 -8.31 17.07
C GLY A 486 3.65 -8.60 15.72
N ALA A 487 3.80 -9.80 15.16
CA ALA A 487 3.14 -10.19 13.92
C ALA A 487 1.61 -10.04 14.05
N ILE A 488 0.97 -9.60 12.97
CA ILE A 488 -0.47 -9.39 12.87
C ILE A 488 -1.05 -10.25 11.76
N ASP A 489 -2.38 -10.36 11.70
CA ASP A 489 -3.10 -11.17 10.72
C ASP A 489 -2.57 -12.61 10.65
N VAL A 490 -2.11 -13.10 11.81
CA VAL A 490 -1.55 -14.43 11.90
C VAL A 490 -2.67 -15.45 11.69
N PRO A 491 -2.49 -16.42 10.78
CA PRO A 491 -3.48 -17.46 10.55
C PRO A 491 -3.81 -18.23 11.82
N LEU A 492 -5.05 -18.70 11.94
CA LEU A 492 -5.49 -19.46 13.12
C LEU A 492 -4.90 -20.88 13.20
N ASP A 493 -4.39 -21.40 12.08
CA ASP A 493 -3.70 -22.68 11.99
C ASP A 493 -2.19 -22.43 11.95
N LEU A 494 -1.63 -22.21 13.14
CA LEU A 494 -0.24 -21.79 13.33
C LEU A 494 0.57 -22.83 14.11
N ASP A 495 1.79 -23.09 13.64
CA ASP A 495 2.86 -23.70 14.41
C ASP A 495 3.87 -22.61 14.80
N LEU A 496 4.20 -22.51 16.09
CA LEU A 496 5.30 -21.66 16.54
C LEU A 496 6.62 -22.28 16.13
N ALA A 497 7.60 -21.49 15.73
CA ALA A 497 8.99 -21.90 15.54
C ALA A 497 9.95 -20.85 16.09
N TRP A 498 11.17 -21.26 16.42
CA TRP A 498 12.21 -20.37 16.92
C TRP A 498 13.60 -20.93 16.62
N ARG A 499 14.62 -20.09 16.72
CA ARG A 499 16.01 -20.53 16.79
C ARG A 499 16.34 -20.96 18.21
N ALA A 500 16.66 -22.23 18.39
CA ALA A 500 17.06 -22.81 19.66
C ALA A 500 18.33 -22.17 20.24
N GLY A 501 18.34 -22.00 21.55
CA GLY A 501 19.55 -21.68 22.32
C GLY A 501 20.63 -22.75 22.11
N ARG A 502 21.90 -22.31 22.01
CA ARG A 502 23.02 -23.14 21.55
C ARG A 502 23.33 -24.38 22.40
N GLU A 503 22.94 -24.36 23.66
CA GLU A 503 23.15 -25.43 24.63
C GLU A 503 21.84 -26.15 25.03
N ALA A 504 20.72 -25.76 24.42
CA ALA A 504 19.42 -26.31 24.73
C ALA A 504 19.36 -27.80 24.43
N ALA A 505 18.83 -28.56 25.39
CA ALA A 505 18.46 -29.96 25.21
C ALA A 505 16.94 -30.12 24.99
N ALA A 506 16.16 -29.17 25.51
CA ALA A 506 14.71 -29.09 25.36
C ALA A 506 14.25 -27.64 25.58
N HIS A 507 12.99 -27.37 25.27
CA HIS A 507 12.38 -26.04 25.29
C HIS A 507 11.10 -26.08 26.12
N ASP A 508 11.01 -25.28 27.18
CA ASP A 508 9.77 -25.07 27.94
C ASP A 508 8.98 -23.93 27.27
N VAL A 509 7.90 -24.29 26.60
CA VAL A 509 7.01 -23.37 25.85
C VAL A 509 5.90 -22.89 26.77
N TYR A 510 5.87 -21.59 27.05
CA TYR A 510 4.77 -20.90 27.72
C TYR A 510 3.94 -20.17 26.67
N PHE A 511 2.62 -20.39 26.63
CA PHE A 511 1.73 -19.79 25.64
C PHE A 511 0.39 -19.42 26.29
N SER A 512 -0.05 -18.16 26.17
CA SER A 512 -1.33 -17.67 26.71
C SER A 512 -1.75 -16.35 26.07
N ASP A 513 -3.02 -15.99 26.19
CA ASP A 513 -3.55 -14.64 25.95
C ASP A 513 -3.37 -13.67 27.14
N ASP A 514 -2.59 -14.08 28.15
CA ASP A 514 -2.30 -13.30 29.37
C ASP A 514 -0.79 -13.08 29.46
N LEU A 515 -0.38 -11.84 29.17
CA LEU A 515 1.02 -11.41 29.20
C LEU A 515 1.66 -11.70 30.56
N GLN A 516 0.98 -11.36 31.67
CA GLN A 516 1.55 -11.50 33.00
C GLN A 516 1.74 -12.98 33.36
N ALA A 517 0.79 -13.83 32.96
CA ALA A 517 0.91 -15.27 33.18
C ALA A 517 2.13 -15.86 32.46
N VAL A 518 2.39 -15.41 31.23
CA VAL A 518 3.58 -15.81 30.47
C VAL A 518 4.84 -15.26 31.14
N GLU A 519 4.92 -13.96 31.43
CA GLU A 519 6.07 -13.30 32.09
C GLU A 519 6.47 -13.96 33.43
N ASP A 520 5.48 -14.28 34.27
CA ASP A 520 5.69 -14.90 35.57
C ASP A 520 5.98 -16.40 35.49
N GLY A 521 5.80 -17.02 34.30
CA GLY A 521 5.92 -18.46 34.09
C GLY A 521 4.82 -19.25 34.78
N THR A 522 3.62 -18.66 34.92
CA THR A 522 2.43 -19.31 35.50
C THR A 522 1.43 -19.78 34.43
N ALA A 523 1.62 -19.38 33.18
CA ALA A 523 0.92 -19.92 32.02
C ALA A 523 1.13 -21.44 31.87
N PRO A 524 0.23 -22.15 31.16
CA PRO A 524 0.45 -23.54 30.80
C PRO A 524 1.79 -23.72 30.09
N VAL A 525 2.59 -24.70 30.55
CA VAL A 525 3.91 -25.00 30.00
C VAL A 525 3.93 -26.36 29.30
N THR A 526 4.53 -26.41 28.12
CA THR A 526 4.78 -27.65 27.36
C THR A 526 6.27 -27.78 27.05
N THR A 527 6.89 -28.89 27.45
CA THR A 527 8.29 -29.15 27.10
C THR A 527 8.39 -29.89 25.76
N VAL A 528 9.14 -29.35 24.81
CA VAL A 528 9.41 -29.96 23.49
C VAL A 528 10.91 -30.14 23.26
N THR A 529 11.29 -31.05 22.36
CA THR A 529 12.70 -31.31 21.99
C THR A 529 13.13 -30.67 20.68
N GLU A 530 12.17 -30.26 19.87
CA GLU A 530 12.40 -29.55 18.61
C GLU A 530 12.05 -28.09 18.80
N ALA A 531 12.66 -27.20 18.03
CA ALA A 531 12.44 -25.76 18.10
C ALA A 531 11.15 -25.34 17.36
N GLY A 532 10.02 -25.96 17.75
CA GLY A 532 8.70 -25.65 17.24
C GLY A 532 7.57 -26.26 18.08
N HIS A 533 6.39 -25.63 18.03
CA HIS A 533 5.22 -26.01 18.82
C HIS A 533 3.89 -25.68 18.12
N GLY A 534 3.10 -26.72 17.81
CA GLY A 534 1.74 -26.56 17.30
C GLY A 534 1.16 -27.87 16.74
N PRO A 535 0.01 -27.83 16.04
CA PRO A 535 -0.76 -26.62 15.73
C PRO A 535 -1.48 -26.06 16.96
N LEU A 536 -1.60 -24.73 17.03
CA LEU A 536 -2.27 -24.02 18.11
C LEU A 536 -3.79 -23.92 17.92
N ALA A 537 -4.51 -23.78 19.04
CA ALA A 537 -5.93 -23.46 19.03
C ALA A 537 -6.13 -21.97 19.30
N LEU A 538 -6.21 -21.20 18.22
CA LEU A 538 -6.32 -19.74 18.26
C LEU A 538 -7.77 -19.27 18.04
N ASP A 539 -8.12 -18.14 18.66
CA ASP A 539 -9.38 -17.40 18.47
C ASP A 539 -9.15 -16.19 17.54
N LEU A 540 -10.19 -15.68 16.87
CA LEU A 540 -10.12 -14.52 15.97
C LEU A 540 -9.82 -13.21 16.72
N GLY A 541 -9.05 -12.32 16.07
CA GLY A 541 -8.78 -10.95 16.51
C GLY A 541 -8.10 -10.87 17.88
N LYS A 542 -7.42 -11.94 18.26
CA LYS A 542 -6.87 -12.12 19.61
C LYS A 542 -5.36 -12.06 19.60
N MET A 543 -4.83 -11.31 20.56
CA MET A 543 -3.40 -11.24 20.85
C MET A 543 -2.99 -12.39 21.77
N TYR A 544 -1.89 -13.05 21.43
CA TYR A 544 -1.29 -14.11 22.22
C TYR A 544 0.16 -13.78 22.55
N PHE A 545 0.58 -14.20 23.74
CA PHE A 545 1.91 -14.06 24.28
C PHE A 545 2.55 -15.42 24.47
N TRP A 546 3.85 -15.51 24.23
CA TRP A 546 4.58 -16.74 24.40
C TRP A 546 6.04 -16.51 24.75
N ARG A 547 6.65 -17.49 25.40
CA ARG A 547 8.06 -17.46 25.80
C ARG A 547 8.63 -18.85 25.75
N ILE A 548 9.89 -18.95 25.35
CA ILE A 548 10.65 -20.18 25.36
C ILE A 548 11.75 -20.10 26.43
N ASP A 549 11.67 -20.97 27.44
CA ASP A 549 12.77 -21.14 28.38
C ASP A 549 13.62 -22.35 27.96
N GLU A 550 14.93 -22.12 27.75
CA GLU A 550 15.85 -23.13 27.26
C GLU A 550 16.36 -24.03 28.40
N VAL A 551 16.08 -25.33 28.31
CA VAL A 551 16.39 -26.34 29.33
C VAL A 551 17.71 -27.04 29.00
N ASN A 552 18.64 -27.06 29.95
CA ASN A 552 19.97 -27.64 29.77
C ASN A 552 20.19 -28.85 30.71
N ASP A 553 20.49 -30.03 30.14
CA ASP A 553 20.60 -31.29 30.90
C ASP A 553 21.82 -31.37 31.85
N ALA A 554 22.84 -30.52 31.70
CA ALA A 554 24.11 -30.62 32.45
C ALA A 554 24.78 -29.28 32.84
N GLU A 555 24.20 -28.13 32.49
CA GLU A 555 24.82 -26.80 32.68
C GLU A 555 24.23 -26.03 33.88
N SER A 556 24.96 -25.03 34.37
CA SER A 556 24.49 -24.12 35.42
C SER A 556 24.48 -22.69 34.88
N PRO A 557 23.32 -22.01 34.78
CA PRO A 557 22.00 -22.44 35.24
C PRO A 557 21.37 -23.54 34.36
N ALA A 558 20.51 -24.36 34.97
CA ALA A 558 19.81 -25.45 34.28
C ALA A 558 18.71 -24.95 33.31
N LEU A 559 18.37 -23.66 33.40
CA LEU A 559 17.34 -23.01 32.60
C LEU A 559 17.81 -21.60 32.22
N TRP A 560 17.68 -21.24 30.94
CA TRP A 560 17.79 -19.87 30.48
C TRP A 560 16.42 -19.33 30.11
N LYS A 561 15.93 -18.36 30.88
CA LYS A 561 14.63 -17.74 30.64
C LYS A 561 14.66 -16.95 29.32
N GLY A 562 13.70 -17.18 28.43
CA GLY A 562 13.59 -16.44 27.17
C GLY A 562 12.97 -15.05 27.31
N GLN A 563 12.88 -14.35 26.19
CA GLN A 563 12.08 -13.12 26.07
C GLN A 563 10.61 -13.49 25.78
N VAL A 564 9.69 -12.61 26.17
CA VAL A 564 8.28 -12.77 25.80
C VAL A 564 8.09 -12.19 24.40
N TRP A 565 7.46 -12.98 23.55
CA TRP A 565 7.03 -12.62 22.21
C TRP A 565 5.51 -12.62 22.14
N ASP A 566 4.98 -11.99 21.10
CA ASP A 566 3.55 -11.88 20.91
C ASP A 566 3.17 -11.81 19.42
N PHE A 567 1.91 -12.08 19.13
CA PHE A 567 1.29 -11.90 17.82
C PHE A 567 -0.23 -11.73 17.94
N THR A 568 -0.85 -11.15 16.92
CA THR A 568 -2.30 -10.98 16.79
C THR A 568 -2.82 -11.79 15.60
N THR A 569 -3.91 -12.49 15.82
CA THR A 569 -4.56 -13.32 14.80
C THR A 569 -5.49 -12.52 13.90
N ILE A 570 -5.79 -13.07 12.71
CA ILE A 570 -6.80 -12.49 11.79
C ILE A 570 -8.10 -12.16 12.53
N GLU A 571 -8.70 -11.01 12.22
CA GLU A 571 -9.86 -10.47 12.95
C GLU A 571 -11.20 -11.06 12.51
N SER A 572 -11.25 -11.62 11.30
CA SER A 572 -12.45 -12.22 10.72
C SER A 572 -12.13 -13.44 9.85
N LEU A 573 -13.17 -14.23 9.56
CA LEU A 573 -13.10 -15.23 8.50
C LEU A 573 -13.78 -14.66 7.26
N VAL A 574 -13.07 -14.66 6.13
CA VAL A 574 -13.59 -14.17 4.84
C VAL A 574 -14.65 -15.15 4.30
N VAL A 575 -15.81 -14.61 3.94
CA VAL A 575 -16.85 -15.31 3.17
C VAL A 575 -16.65 -15.04 1.68
N ASP A 576 -16.48 -13.77 1.32
CA ASP A 576 -16.10 -13.32 -0.02
C ASP A 576 -15.49 -11.91 0.11
N ASP A 577 -14.26 -11.73 -0.36
CA ASP A 577 -13.55 -10.44 -0.44
C ASP A 577 -13.69 -9.82 -1.83
N PHE A 578 -14.39 -10.49 -2.76
CA PHE A 578 -14.56 -10.10 -4.16
C PHE A 578 -13.28 -10.02 -4.99
N GLU A 579 -12.11 -10.36 -4.44
CA GLU A 579 -10.83 -10.13 -5.11
C GLU A 579 -10.41 -11.24 -6.08
N ALA A 580 -10.98 -12.43 -5.93
CA ALA A 580 -10.65 -13.59 -6.76
C ALA A 580 -11.26 -13.55 -8.18
N TYR A 581 -12.21 -12.66 -8.46
CA TYR A 581 -12.93 -12.61 -9.73
C TYR A 581 -12.12 -11.90 -10.83
N THR A 582 -12.12 -12.45 -12.05
CA THR A 582 -11.40 -11.91 -13.21
C THR A 582 -12.34 -11.64 -14.38
N ASP A 583 -11.82 -11.06 -15.46
CA ASP A 583 -12.57 -10.83 -16.70
C ASP A 583 -12.58 -12.05 -17.64
N ASP A 584 -12.04 -13.21 -17.22
CA ASP A 584 -12.00 -14.45 -18.00
C ASP A 584 -13.33 -15.23 -17.89
N ASP A 585 -14.30 -14.80 -18.69
CA ASP A 585 -15.62 -15.43 -18.81
C ASP A 585 -15.55 -16.88 -19.31
N ALA A 586 -14.58 -17.20 -20.16
CA ALA A 586 -14.36 -18.51 -20.75
C ALA A 586 -13.83 -19.53 -19.73
N ALA A 587 -13.00 -19.08 -18.77
CA ALA A 587 -12.52 -19.89 -17.66
C ALA A 587 -13.55 -20.06 -16.52
N GLY A 588 -14.66 -19.32 -16.55
CA GLY A 588 -15.67 -19.38 -15.49
C GLY A 588 -15.33 -18.51 -14.28
N GLN A 589 -14.51 -17.46 -14.46
CA GLN A 589 -13.96 -16.64 -13.37
C GLN A 589 -14.65 -15.27 -13.22
N ALA A 590 -15.65 -14.97 -14.06
CA ALA A 590 -16.40 -13.72 -13.96
C ALA A 590 -17.34 -13.74 -12.75
N ILE A 591 -17.47 -12.61 -12.08
CA ILE A 591 -18.22 -12.48 -10.80
C ILE A 591 -19.67 -12.99 -10.87
N TRP A 592 -20.39 -12.73 -11.97
CA TRP A 592 -21.78 -13.18 -12.19
C TRP A 592 -21.91 -14.71 -12.38
N GLN A 593 -20.81 -15.42 -12.61
CA GLN A 593 -20.79 -16.89 -12.70
C GLN A 593 -20.73 -17.54 -11.31
N ALA A 594 -20.21 -16.82 -10.30
CA ALA A 594 -20.20 -17.23 -8.90
C ALA A 594 -21.43 -16.72 -8.15
N TRP A 595 -21.71 -15.42 -8.26
CA TRP A 595 -22.91 -14.77 -7.74
C TRP A 595 -24.03 -14.86 -8.77
N VAL A 596 -24.87 -15.90 -8.63
CA VAL A 596 -25.97 -16.17 -9.55
C VAL A 596 -27.08 -15.13 -9.34
N ASP A 597 -27.33 -14.34 -10.37
CA ASP A 597 -28.28 -13.22 -10.37
C ASP A 597 -29.64 -13.57 -11.03
N GLY A 598 -30.44 -12.53 -11.26
CA GLY A 598 -31.74 -12.58 -11.92
C GLY A 598 -31.69 -12.30 -13.43
N PHE A 599 -30.52 -12.18 -14.05
CA PHE A 599 -30.46 -11.74 -15.43
C PHE A 599 -31.12 -12.76 -16.37
N GLY A 600 -32.22 -12.34 -17.00
CA GLY A 600 -33.05 -13.22 -17.84
C GLY A 600 -34.08 -14.07 -17.08
N VAL A 601 -34.21 -13.90 -15.76
CA VAL A 601 -35.23 -14.50 -14.90
C VAL A 601 -36.39 -13.50 -14.73
N THR A 602 -37.63 -13.94 -14.97
CA THR A 602 -38.78 -13.03 -15.04
C THR A 602 -39.24 -12.45 -13.69
N GLU A 603 -38.88 -13.09 -12.60
CA GLU A 603 -39.30 -12.75 -11.24
C GLU A 603 -38.20 -12.09 -10.40
N ASN A 604 -36.97 -11.99 -10.91
CA ASN A 604 -35.81 -11.44 -10.20
C ASN A 604 -35.20 -10.32 -11.02
N GLY A 605 -35.16 -9.10 -10.46
CA GLY A 605 -34.71 -7.90 -11.15
C GLY A 605 -33.21 -7.63 -11.10
N SER A 606 -32.42 -8.55 -10.53
CA SER A 606 -30.98 -8.33 -10.34
C SER A 606 -30.15 -8.58 -11.58
N GLN A 607 -29.04 -7.85 -11.68
CA GLN A 607 -27.89 -8.19 -12.52
C GLN A 607 -26.63 -7.96 -11.71
N VAL A 608 -25.77 -8.98 -11.63
CA VAL A 608 -24.42 -8.87 -11.04
C VAL A 608 -23.43 -8.55 -12.15
N GLY A 609 -22.52 -7.61 -11.87
CA GLY A 609 -21.46 -7.26 -12.80
C GLY A 609 -21.93 -6.40 -13.98
N TYR A 610 -20.97 -5.75 -14.62
CA TYR A 610 -21.18 -5.01 -15.85
C TYR A 610 -21.46 -5.96 -17.04
N LEU A 611 -22.09 -5.45 -18.10
CA LEU A 611 -22.35 -6.24 -19.31
C LEU A 611 -21.09 -6.48 -20.16
N VAL A 612 -20.03 -5.71 -19.90
CA VAL A 612 -18.74 -5.78 -20.58
C VAL A 612 -17.62 -5.66 -19.55
N PRO A 613 -16.44 -6.27 -19.79
CA PRO A 613 -15.29 -6.10 -18.92
C PRO A 613 -14.87 -4.62 -18.74
N PRO A 614 -14.35 -4.24 -17.57
CA PRO A 614 -14.23 -5.09 -16.37
C PRO A 614 -15.59 -5.44 -15.79
N TYR A 615 -15.81 -6.71 -15.43
CA TYR A 615 -17.13 -7.14 -14.93
C TYR A 615 -17.40 -6.67 -13.50
N ALA A 616 -16.37 -6.68 -12.65
CA ALA A 616 -16.41 -6.08 -11.32
C ALA A 616 -16.08 -4.58 -11.37
N GLU A 617 -16.51 -3.84 -10.35
CA GLU A 617 -16.24 -2.40 -10.22
C GLU A 617 -14.84 -2.18 -9.62
N ARG A 618 -14.05 -1.25 -10.18
CA ARG A 618 -12.65 -1.01 -9.76
C ARG A 618 -12.40 0.42 -9.27
N ALA A 619 -13.38 1.31 -9.39
CA ALA A 619 -13.29 2.71 -8.96
C ALA A 619 -14.13 2.98 -7.70
N ILE A 620 -15.25 2.30 -7.53
CA ILE A 620 -16.08 2.39 -6.31
C ILE A 620 -15.83 1.12 -5.51
N VAL A 621 -14.83 1.17 -4.65
CA VAL A 621 -14.30 0.03 -3.88
C VAL A 621 -14.17 0.45 -2.41
N HIS A 622 -14.40 -0.48 -1.48
CA HIS A 622 -14.21 -0.26 -0.04
C HIS A 622 -12.77 -0.61 0.37
N GLY A 623 -12.31 -1.81 0.01
CA GLY A 623 -10.98 -2.34 0.29
C GLY A 623 -10.34 -2.97 -0.94
N ASP A 624 -9.02 -3.04 -0.98
CA ASP A 624 -8.24 -3.72 -2.03
C ASP A 624 -8.49 -3.20 -3.46
N ARG A 625 -9.05 -4.00 -4.38
CA ARG A 625 -8.98 -3.73 -5.83
C ARG A 625 -10.34 -3.72 -6.53
N GLN A 626 -11.37 -4.40 -6.04
CA GLN A 626 -12.66 -4.41 -6.71
C GLN A 626 -13.85 -4.73 -5.80
N SER A 627 -15.03 -4.20 -6.17
CA SER A 627 -16.30 -4.49 -5.51
C SER A 627 -17.31 -5.11 -6.48
N MET A 628 -18.39 -5.69 -5.94
CA MET A 628 -19.49 -6.23 -6.74
C MET A 628 -20.55 -5.16 -7.04
N PRO A 629 -20.74 -4.74 -8.30
CA PRO A 629 -21.92 -3.99 -8.69
C PRO A 629 -23.13 -4.94 -8.82
N LEU A 630 -24.21 -4.62 -8.11
CA LEU A 630 -25.52 -5.26 -8.21
C LEU A 630 -26.55 -4.23 -8.70
N PHE A 631 -27.00 -4.37 -9.94
CA PHE A 631 -28.14 -3.60 -10.45
C PHE A 631 -29.43 -4.22 -9.95
N TYR A 632 -30.39 -3.38 -9.57
CA TYR A 632 -31.75 -3.82 -9.21
C TYR A 632 -32.80 -3.08 -10.04
N ASP A 633 -33.78 -3.81 -10.58
CA ASP A 633 -34.97 -3.25 -11.22
C ASP A 633 -36.24 -3.98 -10.73
N ASN A 634 -36.85 -3.41 -9.69
CA ASN A 634 -38.13 -3.84 -9.14
C ASN A 634 -39.30 -3.01 -9.70
N SER A 635 -39.05 -2.14 -10.70
CA SER A 635 -40.06 -1.24 -11.25
C SER A 635 -41.03 -1.94 -12.21
N GLN A 636 -40.61 -3.07 -12.78
CA GLN A 636 -41.46 -3.91 -13.62
C GLN A 636 -42.48 -4.62 -12.74
N GLY A 637 -43.78 -4.31 -12.82
CA GLY A 637 -44.80 -4.78 -11.86
C GLY A 637 -44.99 -6.30 -11.66
N SER A 638 -44.19 -7.17 -12.30
CA SER A 638 -44.07 -8.60 -11.99
C SER A 638 -42.87 -8.97 -11.10
N VAL A 639 -41.93 -8.04 -10.90
CA VAL A 639 -40.72 -8.17 -10.09
C VAL A 639 -40.92 -7.35 -8.83
N THR A 640 -40.63 -7.93 -7.66
CA THR A 640 -40.72 -7.24 -6.37
C THR A 640 -39.41 -7.25 -5.60
N PHE A 641 -38.39 -7.94 -6.11
CA PHE A 641 -37.07 -8.05 -5.53
C PHE A 641 -36.01 -8.31 -6.60
N SER A 642 -34.78 -7.94 -6.27
CA SER A 642 -33.57 -8.19 -7.04
C SER A 642 -32.57 -8.86 -6.10
N GLU A 643 -32.12 -10.07 -6.43
CA GLU A 643 -31.31 -10.91 -5.52
C GLU A 643 -30.19 -11.62 -6.28
N ALA A 644 -28.99 -11.65 -5.70
CA ALA A 644 -27.87 -12.46 -6.17
C ALA A 644 -27.47 -13.46 -5.10
N THR A 645 -27.13 -14.69 -5.49
CA THR A 645 -26.80 -15.79 -4.56
C THR A 645 -25.43 -16.38 -4.84
N LEU A 646 -24.61 -16.52 -3.79
CA LEU A 646 -23.35 -17.24 -3.79
C LEU A 646 -23.50 -18.59 -3.09
N ALA A 647 -23.06 -19.67 -3.75
CA ALA A 647 -22.94 -20.98 -3.14
C ALA A 647 -21.56 -21.15 -2.46
N LEU A 648 -21.55 -21.54 -1.18
CA LEU A 648 -20.34 -21.64 -0.39
C LEU A 648 -19.69 -23.02 -0.52
N SER A 649 -18.43 -23.03 -0.98
CA SER A 649 -17.61 -24.25 -1.09
C SER A 649 -16.66 -24.46 0.11
N SER A 650 -16.31 -23.38 0.80
CA SER A 650 -15.51 -23.32 2.02
C SER A 650 -16.19 -22.41 3.06
N GLN A 651 -15.62 -22.29 4.26
CA GLN A 651 -16.11 -21.41 5.34
C GLN A 651 -17.62 -21.58 5.64
N ARG A 652 -18.07 -22.84 5.83
CA ARG A 652 -19.49 -23.20 6.04
C ARG A 652 -19.92 -23.26 7.51
N ASP A 653 -18.96 -23.34 8.43
CA ASP A 653 -19.22 -23.28 9.88
C ASP A 653 -19.04 -21.85 10.36
N TRP A 654 -20.15 -21.14 10.47
CA TRP A 654 -20.21 -19.75 10.92
C TRP A 654 -20.32 -19.63 12.45
N THR A 655 -20.06 -20.73 13.17
CA THR A 655 -19.90 -20.72 14.63
C THR A 655 -18.47 -21.03 15.07
N ALA A 656 -17.60 -21.34 14.11
CA ALA A 656 -16.19 -21.63 14.36
C ALA A 656 -15.51 -20.42 15.02
N ARG A 657 -14.51 -20.70 15.87
CA ARG A 657 -13.56 -19.68 16.37
C ARG A 657 -14.21 -18.47 17.06
N GLY A 658 -15.39 -18.68 17.66
CA GLY A 658 -16.09 -17.65 18.43
C GLY A 658 -16.93 -16.68 17.60
N VAL A 659 -17.09 -16.91 16.30
CA VAL A 659 -17.92 -16.07 15.41
C VAL A 659 -19.34 -15.92 15.93
N LYS A 660 -19.84 -14.68 15.88
CA LYS A 660 -21.22 -14.30 16.23
C LYS A 660 -21.88 -13.36 15.25
N GLN A 661 -21.11 -12.64 14.43
CA GLN A 661 -21.64 -11.63 13.53
C GLN A 661 -21.21 -11.89 12.10
N LEU A 662 -22.12 -11.63 11.16
CA LEU A 662 -21.82 -11.43 9.75
C LEU A 662 -21.61 -9.93 9.53
N SER A 663 -20.59 -9.56 8.79
CA SER A 663 -20.39 -8.20 8.27
C SER A 663 -20.50 -8.19 6.76
N LEU A 664 -21.03 -7.09 6.22
CA LEU A 664 -21.17 -6.82 4.80
C LEU A 664 -20.98 -5.31 4.58
N TRP A 665 -20.02 -4.93 3.74
CA TRP A 665 -19.89 -3.54 3.30
C TRP A 665 -20.76 -3.28 2.09
N PHE A 666 -21.48 -2.15 2.11
CA PHE A 666 -22.35 -1.77 1.00
C PHE A 666 -22.37 -0.26 0.77
N ARG A 667 -22.75 0.11 -0.46
CA ARG A 667 -22.94 1.49 -0.90
C ARG A 667 -23.94 1.54 -2.05
N GLY A 668 -24.75 2.59 -2.13
CA GLY A 668 -25.62 2.90 -3.26
C GLY A 668 -25.35 4.29 -3.85
N TYR A 669 -26.37 4.86 -4.48
CA TYR A 669 -26.37 6.24 -4.97
C TYR A 669 -27.43 7.07 -4.25
N PRO A 670 -27.28 8.41 -4.15
CA PRO A 670 -28.28 9.22 -3.47
C PRO A 670 -29.62 9.22 -4.21
N ALA A 671 -30.66 9.68 -3.52
CA ALA A 671 -31.97 9.92 -4.12
C ALA A 671 -31.89 10.98 -5.24
N SER A 672 -32.65 10.80 -6.33
CA SER A 672 -32.84 11.86 -7.33
C SER A 672 -33.46 13.11 -6.69
N VAL A 673 -32.76 14.24 -6.79
CA VAL A 673 -33.31 15.57 -6.45
C VAL A 673 -34.05 16.22 -7.62
N GLY A 674 -33.97 15.61 -8.80
CA GLY A 674 -34.70 15.98 -10.00
C GLY A 674 -36.21 15.84 -9.80
N SER A 675 -36.98 16.91 -10.10
CA SER A 675 -38.43 16.83 -10.00
C SER A 675 -39.15 17.73 -11.01
N PHE A 676 -40.41 17.38 -11.31
CA PHE A 676 -41.29 18.16 -12.15
C PHE A 676 -42.69 18.27 -11.54
N THR A 677 -43.17 19.50 -11.34
CA THR A 677 -44.53 19.78 -10.89
C THR A 677 -45.23 20.75 -11.84
N GLU A 678 -46.40 20.37 -12.37
CA GLU A 678 -47.30 21.25 -13.11
C GLU A 678 -48.32 21.89 -12.14
N GLY A 679 -48.14 23.18 -11.86
CA GLY A 679 -49.00 23.98 -11.01
C GLY A 679 -50.22 24.58 -11.73
N PRO A 680 -51.14 25.21 -10.97
CA PRO A 680 -52.31 25.88 -11.54
C PRO A 680 -51.92 26.95 -12.58
N ALA A 681 -52.73 27.09 -13.64
CA ALA A 681 -52.51 28.00 -14.76
C ALA A 681 -51.31 27.69 -15.68
N GLY A 682 -50.75 26.47 -15.64
CA GLY A 682 -49.70 26.02 -16.56
C GLY A 682 -48.32 26.55 -16.21
N THR A 683 -48.05 26.73 -14.90
CA THR A 683 -46.72 27.00 -14.34
C THR A 683 -46.01 25.69 -14.06
N PHE A 684 -44.76 25.56 -14.48
CA PHE A 684 -43.97 24.33 -14.42
C PHE A 684 -42.79 24.61 -13.49
N THR A 685 -42.70 23.91 -12.37
CA THR A 685 -41.56 23.99 -11.45
C THR A 685 -40.69 22.76 -11.64
N ILE A 686 -39.39 22.98 -11.83
CA ILE A 686 -38.39 21.94 -12.04
C ILE A 686 -37.29 22.12 -10.99
N THR A 687 -36.86 21.02 -10.36
CA THR A 687 -35.61 20.96 -9.60
C THR A 687 -34.62 20.03 -10.29
N ALA A 688 -33.32 20.30 -10.16
CA ALA A 688 -32.25 19.46 -10.71
C ALA A 688 -30.93 19.71 -9.98
N SER A 689 -30.09 18.68 -9.90
CA SER A 689 -28.64 18.83 -9.72
C SER A 689 -27.93 18.70 -11.08
N GLY A 690 -26.63 18.40 -11.07
CA GLY A 690 -25.83 18.04 -12.25
C GLY A 690 -24.66 18.96 -12.50
N ALA A 691 -23.55 18.39 -12.97
CA ALA A 691 -22.29 19.09 -13.21
C ALA A 691 -22.39 20.11 -14.36
N ASP A 692 -22.87 19.70 -15.54
CA ASP A 692 -23.20 20.59 -16.66
C ASP A 692 -23.94 19.84 -17.78
N ILE A 693 -24.66 20.58 -18.63
CA ILE A 693 -25.01 20.16 -19.98
C ILE A 693 -23.85 20.59 -20.89
N TRP A 694 -22.73 19.84 -20.90
CA TRP A 694 -21.54 20.13 -21.70
C TRP A 694 -20.71 18.85 -21.94
N ASN A 695 -19.41 18.99 -22.23
CA ASN A 695 -18.44 17.89 -22.38
C ASN A 695 -18.97 16.72 -23.19
N GLN A 696 -18.63 15.46 -22.89
CA GLN A 696 -19.05 14.28 -23.64
C GLN A 696 -20.37 13.69 -23.12
N ALA A 697 -20.74 13.97 -21.86
CA ALA A 697 -21.97 13.54 -21.21
C ALA A 697 -22.63 14.72 -20.48
N ASP A 698 -23.95 14.84 -20.61
CA ASP A 698 -24.76 15.88 -19.96
C ASP A 698 -25.31 15.40 -18.62
N GLU A 699 -25.30 16.28 -17.62
CA GLU A 699 -25.92 16.08 -16.29
C GLU A 699 -26.99 17.15 -16.01
N PHE A 700 -28.27 16.77 -16.06
CA PHE A 700 -29.40 17.69 -15.87
C PHE A 700 -30.75 16.97 -15.69
N HIS A 701 -31.81 17.69 -15.28
CA HIS A 701 -33.18 17.18 -15.30
C HIS A 701 -33.93 17.61 -16.55
N TYR A 702 -34.56 16.65 -17.25
CA TYR A 702 -35.28 16.88 -18.49
C TYR A 702 -36.77 16.60 -18.37
N VAL A 703 -37.62 17.56 -18.76
CA VAL A 703 -39.08 17.42 -18.81
C VAL A 703 -39.55 17.48 -20.25
N TYR A 704 -40.03 16.36 -20.80
CA TYR A 704 -40.11 16.19 -22.26
C TYR A 704 -41.37 15.48 -22.77
N LYS A 705 -41.54 15.60 -24.09
CA LYS A 705 -42.48 14.85 -24.94
C LYS A 705 -41.77 14.40 -26.21
N GLN A 706 -42.36 13.45 -26.93
CA GLN A 706 -41.84 13.00 -28.21
C GLN A 706 -42.34 13.89 -29.36
N LEU A 707 -41.43 14.30 -30.24
CA LEU A 707 -41.66 15.08 -31.46
C LEU A 707 -41.24 14.27 -32.69
N THR A 708 -42.13 14.14 -33.67
CA THR A 708 -41.79 13.58 -34.99
C THR A 708 -41.79 14.65 -36.07
N GLY A 709 -40.65 14.78 -36.77
CA GLY A 709 -40.44 15.71 -37.88
C GLY A 709 -40.20 17.15 -37.41
N VAL A 710 -40.87 18.10 -38.06
CA VAL A 710 -40.74 19.53 -37.76
C VAL A 710 -41.55 19.91 -36.52
N GLY A 711 -41.06 20.88 -35.77
CA GLY A 711 -41.74 21.38 -34.59
C GLY A 711 -40.96 22.47 -33.88
N SER A 712 -41.55 22.98 -32.82
CA SER A 712 -40.89 23.94 -31.93
C SER A 712 -41.42 23.81 -30.52
N ILE A 713 -40.66 24.35 -29.58
CA ILE A 713 -41.09 24.60 -28.22
C ILE A 713 -40.78 26.04 -27.83
N ILE A 714 -41.73 26.64 -27.11
CA ILE A 714 -41.67 27.98 -26.53
C ILE A 714 -41.90 27.83 -25.04
N ALA A 715 -41.15 28.57 -24.23
CA ALA A 715 -41.41 28.72 -22.80
C ALA A 715 -40.99 30.11 -22.33
N ARG A 716 -41.70 30.63 -21.33
CA ARG A 716 -41.21 31.74 -20.50
C ARG A 716 -40.46 31.13 -19.32
N VAL A 717 -39.17 31.40 -19.21
CA VAL A 717 -38.40 31.12 -18.00
C VAL A 717 -38.75 32.23 -17.01
N ASP A 718 -39.52 31.93 -15.97
CA ASP A 718 -39.94 32.92 -14.97
C ASP A 718 -38.83 33.17 -13.94
N SER A 719 -38.11 32.12 -13.54
CA SER A 719 -36.92 32.20 -12.68
C SER A 719 -36.00 31.00 -12.90
N VAL A 720 -34.72 31.20 -12.60
CA VAL A 720 -33.72 30.14 -12.41
C VAL A 720 -32.83 30.56 -11.24
N GLU A 721 -32.63 29.64 -10.32
CA GLU A 721 -31.85 29.86 -9.10
C GLU A 721 -30.36 30.00 -9.42
N GLN A 722 -29.69 30.90 -8.68
CA GLN A 722 -28.27 31.20 -8.88
C GLN A 722 -27.40 30.24 -8.08
N THR A 723 -27.28 29.00 -8.57
CA THR A 723 -26.36 27.98 -8.04
C THR A 723 -24.96 28.10 -8.64
N ASP A 724 -24.87 28.55 -9.89
CA ASP A 724 -23.65 28.89 -10.61
C ASP A 724 -23.96 29.85 -11.78
N ASN A 725 -22.99 30.66 -12.19
CA ASN A 725 -23.14 31.59 -13.32
C ASN A 725 -23.52 30.92 -14.66
N TRP A 726 -23.30 29.60 -14.77
CA TRP A 726 -23.63 28.75 -15.89
C TRP A 726 -24.70 27.71 -15.57
N ALA A 727 -25.44 27.82 -14.47
CA ALA A 727 -26.71 27.11 -14.33
C ALA A 727 -27.64 27.46 -15.51
N LYS A 728 -28.44 26.51 -15.99
CA LYS A 728 -29.17 26.65 -17.25
C LYS A 728 -30.61 26.24 -17.08
N ALA A 729 -31.54 27.11 -17.45
CA ALA A 729 -32.97 26.80 -17.55
C ALA A 729 -33.49 27.21 -18.92
N GLY A 730 -34.13 26.29 -19.65
CA GLY A 730 -34.63 26.65 -20.98
C GLY A 730 -35.30 25.53 -21.74
N VAL A 731 -35.31 25.68 -23.07
CA VAL A 731 -35.98 24.76 -24.00
C VAL A 731 -34.96 23.96 -24.81
N MET A 732 -35.20 22.67 -24.99
CA MET A 732 -34.28 21.75 -25.67
C MET A 732 -35.05 20.81 -26.62
N ILE A 733 -34.43 20.53 -27.78
CA ILE A 733 -34.74 19.37 -28.60
C ILE A 733 -33.51 18.44 -28.57
N ARG A 734 -33.70 17.16 -28.20
CA ARG A 734 -32.65 16.15 -27.98
C ARG A 734 -32.98 14.86 -28.73
N GLU A 735 -31.98 14.20 -29.30
CA GLU A 735 -32.18 12.98 -30.10
C GLU A 735 -32.61 11.77 -29.25
N THR A 736 -31.82 11.39 -28.25
CA THR A 736 -32.11 10.29 -27.30
C THR A 736 -32.12 10.79 -25.86
N LEU A 737 -32.35 9.90 -24.89
CA LEU A 737 -32.26 10.23 -23.45
C LEU A 737 -30.90 9.87 -22.84
N ASP A 738 -29.95 9.40 -23.66
CA ASP A 738 -28.60 9.07 -23.21
C ASP A 738 -27.82 10.34 -22.90
N ALA A 739 -26.88 10.31 -21.96
CA ALA A 739 -26.13 11.48 -21.50
C ALA A 739 -25.31 12.16 -22.61
N GLY A 740 -24.76 11.41 -23.58
CA GLY A 740 -24.00 11.96 -24.71
C GLY A 740 -24.80 12.34 -25.96
N SER A 741 -26.14 12.33 -25.90
CA SER A 741 -26.98 12.58 -27.08
C SER A 741 -26.82 13.98 -27.67
N LYS A 742 -26.91 14.06 -29.00
CA LYS A 742 -27.06 15.32 -29.75
C LYS A 742 -28.25 16.12 -29.24
N PHE A 743 -28.09 17.44 -29.16
CA PHE A 743 -29.16 18.35 -28.78
C PHE A 743 -29.00 19.73 -29.40
N ALA A 744 -30.08 20.51 -29.39
CA ALA A 744 -30.09 21.95 -29.63
C ALA A 744 -31.01 22.62 -28.62
N ALA A 745 -30.52 23.64 -27.92
CA ALA A 745 -31.24 24.22 -26.78
C ALA A 745 -30.98 25.72 -26.61
N VAL A 746 -32.00 26.44 -26.13
CA VAL A 746 -31.90 27.86 -25.78
C VAL A 746 -32.20 28.02 -24.30
N TYR A 747 -31.23 28.56 -23.57
CA TYR A 747 -31.25 28.69 -22.12
C TYR A 747 -31.22 30.14 -21.67
N ILE A 748 -31.78 30.38 -20.48
CA ILE A 748 -31.53 31.56 -19.65
C ILE A 748 -30.66 31.10 -18.48
N THR A 749 -29.60 31.85 -18.19
CA THR A 749 -28.78 31.67 -16.98
C THR A 749 -29.26 32.58 -15.84
N PRO A 750 -28.84 32.35 -14.59
CA PRO A 750 -29.37 33.08 -13.43
C PRO A 750 -29.03 34.56 -13.41
N THR A 751 -29.73 35.26 -12.52
CA THR A 751 -29.52 36.67 -12.24
C THR A 751 -28.81 36.80 -10.91
N ASN A 752 -27.75 37.60 -10.85
CA ASN A 752 -27.03 37.89 -9.61
C ASN A 752 -27.94 38.58 -8.60
N ALA A 753 -27.57 38.52 -7.31
CA ALA A 753 -28.32 39.16 -6.23
C ALA A 753 -28.50 40.68 -6.42
N ASP A 754 -27.60 41.33 -7.14
CA ASP A 754 -27.67 42.76 -7.48
C ASP A 754 -28.56 43.08 -8.70
N GLY A 755 -29.19 42.06 -9.29
CA GLY A 755 -30.06 42.17 -10.46
C GLY A 755 -29.31 42.18 -11.80
N THR A 756 -27.99 41.99 -11.80
CA THR A 756 -27.21 41.91 -13.04
C THR A 756 -27.28 40.51 -13.67
N PRO A 757 -27.22 40.42 -15.01
CA PRO A 757 -27.16 39.13 -15.70
C PRO A 757 -25.82 38.44 -15.46
N THR A 758 -25.83 37.11 -15.48
CA THR A 758 -24.62 36.29 -15.55
C THR A 758 -24.18 36.16 -17.01
N GLN A 759 -24.72 35.18 -17.75
CA GLN A 759 -24.43 34.92 -19.16
C GLN A 759 -25.63 35.18 -20.10
N GLY A 760 -26.79 35.46 -19.52
CA GLY A 760 -28.01 35.84 -20.22
C GLY A 760 -28.63 34.70 -21.03
N CYS A 761 -29.07 35.00 -22.25
CA CYS A 761 -29.71 34.03 -23.14
C CYS A 761 -28.70 33.39 -24.09
N ARG A 762 -28.53 32.08 -23.99
CA ARG A 762 -27.51 31.32 -24.73
C ARG A 762 -28.12 30.26 -25.63
N PHE A 763 -27.59 30.09 -26.83
CA PHE A 763 -27.93 29.00 -27.74
C PHE A 763 -26.77 28.01 -27.75
N GLN A 764 -27.07 26.77 -27.39
CA GLN A 764 -26.12 25.68 -27.28
C GLN A 764 -26.57 24.46 -28.09
N GLY A 765 -25.62 23.63 -28.53
CA GLY A 765 -25.93 22.35 -29.15
C GLY A 765 -24.72 21.42 -29.23
N ARG A 766 -25.03 20.13 -29.34
CA ARG A 766 -24.07 19.04 -29.52
C ARG A 766 -24.33 18.40 -30.89
N THR A 767 -23.31 18.39 -31.76
CA THR A 767 -23.44 17.94 -33.15
C THR A 767 -23.29 16.45 -33.33
N ASP A 768 -22.48 15.82 -32.48
CA ASP A 768 -22.11 14.41 -32.57
C ASP A 768 -22.39 13.73 -31.22
N THR A 769 -22.84 12.48 -31.26
CA THR A 769 -23.02 11.67 -30.04
C THR A 769 -21.67 11.53 -29.34
N ASP A 770 -21.66 11.73 -28.02
CA ASP A 770 -20.48 11.71 -27.15
C ASP A 770 -19.39 12.76 -27.49
N GLY A 771 -19.64 13.65 -28.46
CA GLY A 771 -18.73 14.76 -28.80
C GLY A 771 -19.02 16.01 -27.97
N SER A 772 -18.02 16.87 -27.72
CA SER A 772 -18.20 18.08 -26.89
C SER A 772 -19.30 19.03 -27.39
N ALA A 773 -20.10 19.56 -26.48
CA ALA A 773 -21.09 20.59 -26.82
C ALA A 773 -20.43 21.91 -27.25
N THR A 774 -21.16 22.72 -28.03
CA THR A 774 -20.74 24.04 -28.49
C THR A 774 -21.83 25.07 -28.26
N SER A 775 -21.48 26.36 -28.21
CA SER A 775 -22.44 27.45 -28.00
C SER A 775 -22.18 28.65 -28.89
N ASP A 776 -23.12 29.60 -28.84
CA ASP A 776 -23.09 30.87 -29.55
C ASP A 776 -22.06 31.89 -29.04
N SER A 777 -21.10 31.49 -28.19
CA SER A 777 -20.19 32.42 -27.47
C SER A 777 -19.41 33.37 -28.38
N SER A 778 -19.01 32.91 -29.57
CA SER A 778 -18.26 33.74 -30.51
C SER A 778 -19.12 34.82 -31.20
N VAL A 779 -20.45 34.75 -31.09
CA VAL A 779 -21.39 35.61 -31.83
C VAL A 779 -22.53 36.17 -30.98
N ALA A 780 -22.56 35.90 -29.67
CA ALA A 780 -23.57 36.42 -28.76
C ALA A 780 -23.51 37.96 -28.69
N THR A 781 -24.66 38.60 -28.83
CA THR A 781 -24.78 40.06 -28.76
C THR A 781 -24.82 40.56 -27.32
N ALA A 782 -24.48 41.84 -27.11
CA ALA A 782 -24.62 42.48 -25.81
C ALA A 782 -26.07 42.46 -25.29
N GLU A 783 -27.06 42.48 -26.18
CA GLU A 783 -28.46 42.32 -25.81
C GLU A 783 -28.76 40.92 -25.28
N GLN A 784 -28.27 39.87 -25.96
CA GLN A 784 -28.41 38.48 -25.51
C GLN A 784 -27.80 38.25 -24.13
N MET A 785 -26.59 38.74 -23.92
CA MET A 785 -25.87 38.60 -22.64
C MET A 785 -26.49 39.45 -21.53
N ALA A 786 -27.31 40.45 -21.86
CA ALA A 786 -27.97 41.31 -20.89
C ALA A 786 -29.33 40.78 -20.40
N ILE A 787 -29.82 39.66 -20.92
CA ILE A 787 -31.14 39.11 -20.60
C ILE A 787 -31.13 38.50 -19.19
N THR A 788 -32.16 38.82 -18.40
CA THR A 788 -32.46 38.21 -17.10
C THR A 788 -33.86 37.62 -17.10
N ALA A 789 -34.10 36.59 -16.28
CA ALA A 789 -35.45 36.07 -16.06
C ALA A 789 -36.31 37.15 -15.34
N PRO A 790 -37.62 37.27 -15.64
CA PRO A 790 -38.38 36.40 -16.52
C PRO A 790 -38.25 36.75 -18.02
N TYR A 791 -38.06 35.75 -18.89
CA TYR A 791 -37.88 35.96 -20.33
C TYR A 791 -38.36 34.79 -21.19
N TRP A 792 -38.75 35.04 -22.45
CA TRP A 792 -39.20 33.97 -23.35
C TRP A 792 -38.08 33.44 -24.23
N VAL A 793 -38.01 32.11 -24.35
CA VAL A 793 -37.08 31.39 -25.21
C VAL A 793 -37.82 30.43 -26.14
N LYS A 794 -37.24 30.18 -27.32
CA LYS A 794 -37.80 29.32 -28.35
C LYS A 794 -36.70 28.59 -29.12
N ILE A 795 -36.93 27.31 -29.39
CA ILE A 795 -36.12 26.52 -30.33
C ILE A 795 -37.05 25.90 -31.39
N GLU A 796 -36.66 26.02 -32.66
CA GLU A 796 -37.42 25.50 -33.80
C GLU A 796 -36.58 24.54 -34.64
N ARG A 797 -37.16 23.40 -35.03
CA ARG A 797 -36.61 22.45 -35.99
C ARG A 797 -37.37 22.53 -37.31
N ASP A 798 -36.69 22.93 -38.38
CA ASP A 798 -37.30 23.09 -39.70
C ASP A 798 -37.30 21.82 -40.56
N VAL A 799 -37.94 21.89 -41.75
CA VAL A 799 -38.12 20.75 -42.67
C VAL A 799 -36.81 20.13 -43.17
N SER A 800 -35.71 20.88 -43.08
CA SER A 800 -34.38 20.41 -43.46
C SER A 800 -33.60 19.91 -42.25
N GLY A 801 -34.23 19.82 -41.08
CA GLY A 801 -33.61 19.40 -39.82
C GLY A 801 -32.78 20.50 -39.14
N ASN A 802 -32.80 21.75 -39.63
CA ASN A 802 -31.99 22.82 -39.04
C ASN A 802 -32.67 23.43 -37.81
N PHE A 803 -31.84 23.85 -36.86
CA PHE A 803 -32.29 24.46 -35.62
C PHE A 803 -32.19 25.99 -35.62
N ARG A 804 -33.17 26.66 -35.02
CA ARG A 804 -33.22 28.12 -34.87
C ARG A 804 -33.61 28.50 -33.46
N GLY A 805 -32.70 29.16 -32.75
CA GLY A 805 -32.96 29.77 -31.45
C GLY A 805 -33.54 31.17 -31.59
N SER A 806 -34.45 31.56 -30.70
CA SER A 806 -35.00 32.92 -30.62
C SER A 806 -35.39 33.26 -29.20
N TYR A 807 -35.40 34.55 -28.87
CA TYR A 807 -35.80 35.06 -27.56
C TYR A 807 -36.81 36.21 -27.71
N SER A 808 -37.63 36.46 -26.68
CA SER A 808 -38.64 37.52 -26.69
C SER A 808 -38.94 38.06 -25.29
N SER A 809 -39.17 39.38 -25.19
CA SER A 809 -39.61 40.03 -23.95
C SER A 809 -41.12 39.97 -23.73
N ASP A 810 -41.91 39.71 -24.79
CA ASP A 810 -43.39 39.75 -24.75
C ASP A 810 -44.06 38.43 -25.20
N GLY A 811 -43.28 37.44 -25.66
CA GLY A 811 -43.76 36.14 -26.15
C GLY A 811 -44.38 36.17 -27.55
N THR A 812 -44.41 37.33 -28.21
CA THR A 812 -45.05 37.55 -29.52
C THR A 812 -44.09 38.09 -30.58
N THR A 813 -43.18 38.98 -30.19
CA THR A 813 -42.15 39.58 -31.03
C THR A 813 -40.83 38.86 -30.77
N TRP A 814 -40.39 38.04 -31.73
CA TRP A 814 -39.22 37.17 -31.56
C TRP A 814 -37.97 37.75 -32.22
N VAL A 815 -36.88 37.82 -31.46
CA VAL A 815 -35.55 38.18 -31.95
C VAL A 815 -34.79 36.89 -32.29
N PRO A 816 -34.40 36.67 -33.56
CA PRO A 816 -33.67 35.48 -33.94
C PRO A 816 -32.21 35.55 -33.48
N MET A 817 -31.70 34.46 -32.94
CA MET A 817 -30.29 34.31 -32.61
C MET A 817 -29.49 34.03 -33.89
N VAL A 818 -28.28 34.60 -33.98
CA VAL A 818 -27.45 34.55 -35.20
C VAL A 818 -26.82 33.17 -35.39
N TRP A 819 -26.41 32.53 -34.29
CA TRP A 819 -25.79 31.21 -34.32
C TRP A 819 -26.77 30.13 -34.79
N ARG A 820 -26.30 29.25 -35.68
CA ARG A 820 -27.11 28.22 -36.34
C ARG A 820 -26.29 26.92 -36.43
N PRO A 821 -26.30 26.08 -35.39
CA PRO A 821 -25.55 24.83 -35.41
C PRO A 821 -26.19 23.86 -36.40
N SER A 822 -25.35 23.10 -37.11
CA SER A 822 -25.80 22.01 -37.99
C SER A 822 -25.85 20.71 -37.19
N VAL A 823 -26.93 20.50 -36.45
CA VAL A 823 -27.13 19.27 -35.66
C VAL A 823 -28.02 18.31 -36.45
N LEU A 824 -27.48 17.15 -36.83
CA LEU A 824 -28.22 16.12 -37.56
C LEU A 824 -28.82 15.11 -36.58
N MET A 825 -30.14 15.14 -36.46
CA MET A 825 -30.91 14.22 -35.61
C MET A 825 -31.90 13.38 -36.43
N ASP A 826 -32.28 12.24 -35.86
CA ASP A 826 -33.35 11.38 -36.35
C ASP A 826 -34.71 12.08 -36.45
N SER A 827 -35.62 11.47 -37.22
CA SER A 827 -36.95 12.06 -37.45
C SER A 827 -37.81 12.11 -36.18
N THR A 828 -37.57 11.21 -35.23
CA THR A 828 -38.23 11.17 -33.92
C THR A 828 -37.22 11.58 -32.86
N VAL A 829 -37.57 12.60 -32.08
CA VAL A 829 -36.71 13.24 -31.08
C VAL A 829 -37.54 13.58 -29.85
N TYR A 830 -36.89 14.01 -28.78
CA TYR A 830 -37.52 14.56 -27.59
C TYR A 830 -37.49 16.09 -27.62
N VAL A 831 -38.59 16.72 -27.17
CA VAL A 831 -38.73 18.17 -27.08
C VAL A 831 -39.26 18.54 -25.69
N GLY A 832 -38.60 19.49 -25.02
CA GLY A 832 -38.83 19.69 -23.59
C GLY A 832 -38.13 20.87 -22.95
N LEU A 833 -38.28 20.95 -21.62
CA LEU A 833 -37.63 21.90 -20.73
C LEU A 833 -36.44 21.22 -20.06
N ALA A 834 -35.34 21.93 -19.91
CA ALA A 834 -34.13 21.42 -19.28
C ALA A 834 -33.67 22.35 -18.15
N LEU A 835 -33.21 21.76 -17.05
CA LEU A 835 -32.59 22.44 -15.91
C LEU A 835 -31.31 21.72 -15.46
N THR A 836 -30.21 22.43 -15.35
CA THR A 836 -29.01 21.99 -14.60
C THR A 836 -28.63 23.05 -13.58
N SER A 837 -28.21 22.63 -12.38
CA SER A 837 -27.64 23.51 -11.36
C SER A 837 -26.20 23.92 -11.68
N HIS A 838 -25.54 23.20 -12.60
CA HIS A 838 -24.12 23.35 -12.91
C HIS A 838 -23.21 23.18 -11.66
N ASN A 839 -23.71 22.39 -10.72
CA ASN A 839 -23.04 22.00 -9.49
C ASN A 839 -23.69 20.71 -8.99
N ALA A 840 -22.99 19.59 -9.15
CA ALA A 840 -23.52 18.26 -8.82
C ALA A 840 -23.97 18.12 -7.36
N GLY A 841 -23.32 18.85 -6.44
CA GLY A 841 -23.65 18.84 -5.00
C GLY A 841 -24.79 19.79 -4.59
N VAL A 842 -25.38 20.56 -5.51
CA VAL A 842 -26.41 21.55 -5.18
C VAL A 842 -27.67 21.34 -6.02
N THR A 843 -28.83 21.33 -5.36
CA THR A 843 -30.13 21.35 -6.04
C THR A 843 -30.48 22.77 -6.46
N GLY A 844 -30.66 23.01 -7.76
CA GLY A 844 -31.19 24.26 -8.30
C GLY A 844 -32.66 24.14 -8.68
N GLN A 845 -33.38 25.27 -8.65
CA GLN A 845 -34.77 25.36 -9.09
C GLN A 845 -34.97 26.30 -10.30
N ALA A 846 -35.87 25.92 -11.21
CA ALA A 846 -36.39 26.82 -12.23
C ALA A 846 -37.91 26.76 -12.33
N VAL A 847 -38.51 27.90 -12.66
CA VAL A 847 -39.95 28.05 -12.87
C VAL A 847 -40.21 28.53 -14.29
N PHE A 848 -41.14 27.88 -14.98
CA PHE A 848 -41.54 28.20 -16.34
C PHE A 848 -43.04 28.46 -16.44
N SER A 849 -43.45 29.26 -17.41
CA SER A 849 -44.86 29.42 -17.79
C SER A 849 -45.03 29.56 -19.30
N GLY A 850 -46.28 29.46 -19.76
CA GLY A 850 -46.60 29.65 -21.18
C GLY A 850 -45.97 28.62 -22.12
N VAL A 851 -45.71 27.41 -21.61
CA VAL A 851 -45.07 26.33 -22.37
C VAL A 851 -45.99 25.89 -23.52
N GLN A 852 -45.49 25.98 -24.75
CA GLN A 852 -46.24 25.64 -25.96
C GLN A 852 -45.36 24.86 -26.94
N THR A 853 -45.94 23.88 -27.61
CA THR A 853 -45.27 23.11 -28.65
C THR A 853 -46.03 23.17 -29.98
N THR A 854 -45.31 23.02 -31.09
CA THR A 854 -45.89 22.89 -32.43
C THR A 854 -45.35 21.66 -33.14
N GLY A 855 -46.05 21.19 -34.19
CA GLY A 855 -45.68 19.99 -34.93
C GLY A 855 -46.37 18.73 -34.40
N THR A 856 -45.80 17.56 -34.68
CA THR A 856 -46.35 16.27 -34.24
C THR A 856 -45.78 15.89 -32.87
N VAL A 857 -46.21 16.62 -31.83
CA VAL A 857 -45.84 16.33 -30.43
C VAL A 857 -46.92 15.46 -29.79
N THR A 858 -46.53 14.33 -29.21
CA THR A 858 -47.47 13.35 -28.63
C THR A 858 -47.07 12.94 -27.21
N GLY A 859 -48.00 12.35 -26.45
CA GLY A 859 -47.77 11.89 -25.09
C GLY A 859 -48.08 12.92 -23.98
N GLN A 860 -48.09 12.43 -22.74
CA GLN A 860 -48.08 13.28 -21.54
C GLN A 860 -46.64 13.76 -21.27
N TRP A 861 -46.49 14.81 -20.44
CA TRP A 861 -45.16 15.19 -19.97
C TRP A 861 -44.54 14.04 -19.19
N GLN A 862 -43.28 13.73 -19.50
CA GLN A 862 -42.44 12.81 -18.74
C GLN A 862 -41.25 13.60 -18.21
N SER A 863 -40.58 13.09 -17.18
CA SER A 863 -39.38 13.71 -16.66
C SER A 863 -38.41 12.69 -16.09
N GLN A 864 -37.12 12.93 -16.26
CA GLN A 864 -36.05 12.13 -15.66
C GLN A 864 -34.76 12.94 -15.57
N ASP A 865 -33.87 12.51 -14.69
CA ASP A 865 -32.48 12.92 -14.73
C ASP A 865 -31.77 12.29 -15.94
N ILE A 866 -30.85 13.06 -16.53
CA ILE A 866 -29.99 12.65 -17.63
C ILE A 866 -28.57 12.70 -17.11
N GLY A 867 -27.84 11.58 -17.20
CA GLY A 867 -26.44 11.46 -16.80
C GLY A 867 -26.14 11.54 -15.30
N ILE A 868 -27.16 11.75 -14.45
CA ILE A 868 -27.00 11.79 -12.99
C ILE A 868 -27.33 10.41 -12.42
N LEU A 869 -26.35 9.78 -11.79
CA LEU A 869 -26.52 8.50 -11.09
C LEU A 869 -27.34 8.72 -9.81
N ASN A 870 -28.38 7.91 -9.63
CA ASN A 870 -29.28 7.99 -8.49
C ASN A 870 -29.98 6.65 -8.27
N ASN A 871 -30.40 6.40 -7.02
CA ASN A 871 -31.18 5.22 -6.67
C ASN A 871 -32.59 5.58 -6.23
N SER A 872 -33.54 4.73 -6.61
CA SER A 872 -34.85 4.70 -5.95
C SER A 872 -34.70 4.18 -4.51
N ALA A 873 -35.57 4.61 -3.59
CA ALA A 873 -35.53 4.07 -2.24
C ALA A 873 -35.99 2.62 -2.23
N GLU A 874 -35.15 1.72 -1.73
CA GLU A 874 -35.44 0.30 -1.55
C GLU A 874 -34.75 -0.23 -0.28
N SER A 875 -35.39 -1.22 0.35
CA SER A 875 -34.83 -1.95 1.48
C SER A 875 -33.85 -3.01 0.98
N MET A 876 -32.86 -3.34 1.81
CA MET A 876 -31.87 -4.38 1.55
C MET A 876 -32.06 -5.55 2.52
N TYR A 877 -31.67 -6.76 2.11
CA TYR A 877 -31.67 -7.93 2.97
C TYR A 877 -30.52 -8.89 2.64
N VAL A 878 -30.14 -9.69 3.63
CA VAL A 878 -29.29 -10.87 3.47
C VAL A 878 -30.09 -12.11 3.80
N GLU A 879 -29.98 -13.14 2.97
CA GLU A 879 -30.50 -14.48 3.26
C GLU A 879 -29.35 -15.48 3.31
N ILE A 880 -29.38 -16.40 4.27
CA ILE A 880 -28.48 -17.55 4.30
C ILE A 880 -29.28 -18.84 4.34
N ALA A 881 -28.78 -19.89 3.69
CA ALA A 881 -29.45 -21.18 3.62
C ALA A 881 -28.52 -22.34 3.96
N ASN A 882 -29.09 -23.42 4.49
CA ASN A 882 -28.39 -24.68 4.69
C ASN A 882 -28.53 -25.59 3.45
N SER A 883 -27.69 -26.62 3.39
CA SER A 883 -27.69 -27.64 2.33
C SER A 883 -29.02 -28.39 2.17
N ASN A 884 -29.86 -28.39 3.21
CA ASN A 884 -31.18 -29.01 3.22
C ASN A 884 -32.31 -28.08 2.72
N GLY A 885 -31.99 -26.83 2.38
CA GLY A 885 -32.92 -25.82 1.91
C GLY A 885 -33.63 -25.00 2.99
N THR A 886 -33.33 -25.20 4.28
CA THR A 886 -33.77 -24.27 5.34
C THR A 886 -33.02 -22.95 5.18
N SER A 887 -33.74 -21.83 5.11
CA SER A 887 -33.14 -20.49 5.02
C SER A 887 -33.70 -19.53 6.06
N GLY A 888 -32.95 -18.46 6.31
CA GLY A 888 -33.33 -17.34 7.16
C GLY A 888 -32.94 -16.03 6.50
N LEU A 889 -33.78 -15.02 6.63
CA LEU A 889 -33.62 -13.71 5.97
C LEU A 889 -33.62 -12.61 7.03
N VAL A 890 -32.68 -11.69 6.93
CA VAL A 890 -32.58 -10.49 7.77
C VAL A 890 -32.59 -9.27 6.88
N SER A 891 -33.46 -8.31 7.17
CA SER A 891 -33.56 -7.04 6.45
C SER A 891 -32.78 -5.95 7.17
N HIS A 892 -32.23 -5.00 6.41
CA HIS A 892 -31.62 -3.79 6.94
C HIS A 892 -32.70 -2.90 7.58
N ASP A 893 -32.37 -2.25 8.69
CA ASP A 893 -33.34 -1.43 9.46
C ASP A 893 -33.79 -0.17 8.72
N ASP A 894 -32.93 0.37 7.85
CA ASP A 894 -33.27 1.48 6.95
C ASP A 894 -34.02 0.97 5.70
N PRO A 895 -35.30 1.34 5.50
CA PRO A 895 -36.08 0.97 4.33
C PRO A 895 -35.63 1.68 3.03
N ALA A 896 -34.71 2.63 3.11
CA ALA A 896 -34.08 3.32 2.00
C ALA A 896 -32.56 3.07 1.94
N ALA A 897 -32.09 1.93 2.49
CA ALA A 897 -30.67 1.55 2.50
C ALA A 897 -30.00 1.66 1.12
N ALA A 898 -30.75 1.44 0.03
CA ALA A 898 -30.24 1.60 -1.32
C ALA A 898 -29.80 3.04 -1.68
N GLN A 899 -30.15 4.04 -0.87
CA GLN A 899 -29.79 5.45 -1.07
C GLN A 899 -28.61 5.92 -0.24
N ILE A 900 -27.99 5.04 0.54
CA ILE A 900 -26.80 5.35 1.34
C ILE A 900 -25.60 5.41 0.39
N ASP A 901 -25.09 6.61 0.13
CA ASP A 901 -24.07 6.88 -0.89
C ASP A 901 -22.63 6.93 -0.36
N THR A 902 -22.44 6.49 0.88
CA THR A 902 -21.16 6.26 1.55
C THR A 902 -21.00 4.78 1.89
N TRP A 903 -19.78 4.25 1.84
CA TRP A 903 -19.51 2.88 2.30
C TRP A 903 -19.92 2.72 3.75
N THR A 904 -20.77 1.72 4.01
CA THR A 904 -21.35 1.46 5.31
C THR A 904 -21.22 -0.02 5.64
N GLU A 905 -20.69 -0.31 6.84
CA GLU A 905 -20.65 -1.67 7.36
C GLU A 905 -22.02 -2.05 7.93
N TRP A 906 -22.57 -3.17 7.47
CA TRP A 906 -23.74 -3.78 8.07
C TRP A 906 -23.37 -5.04 8.85
N ARG A 907 -23.36 -4.93 10.18
CA ARG A 907 -23.17 -6.07 11.09
C ARG A 907 -24.51 -6.71 11.48
N ILE A 908 -24.63 -8.01 11.22
CA ILE A 908 -25.82 -8.82 11.51
C ILE A 908 -25.48 -9.87 12.57
N ASP A 909 -26.22 -9.86 13.68
CA ASP A 909 -26.16 -10.95 14.67
C ASP A 909 -26.66 -12.26 14.05
N LEU A 910 -25.78 -13.27 14.00
CA LEU A 910 -26.10 -14.58 13.41
C LEU A 910 -27.23 -15.29 14.15
N GLN A 911 -27.50 -14.93 15.41
CA GLN A 911 -28.64 -15.47 16.16
C GLN A 911 -29.97 -15.19 15.47
N GLN A 912 -30.08 -14.10 14.71
CA GLN A 912 -31.29 -13.77 13.95
C GLN A 912 -31.63 -14.81 12.87
N PHE A 913 -30.60 -15.43 12.26
CA PHE A 913 -30.79 -16.54 11.32
C PHE A 913 -31.07 -17.86 12.05
N ALA A 914 -30.38 -18.12 13.16
CA ALA A 914 -30.59 -19.30 13.98
C ALA A 914 -32.01 -19.38 14.55
N ASP A 915 -32.59 -18.23 14.95
CA ASP A 915 -33.97 -18.12 15.42
C ASP A 915 -35.01 -18.45 14.33
N GLN A 916 -34.63 -18.34 13.06
CA GLN A 916 -35.41 -18.76 11.89
C GLN A 916 -35.19 -20.25 11.53
N GLY A 917 -34.32 -20.94 12.26
CA GLY A 917 -34.07 -22.38 12.10
C GLY A 917 -32.84 -22.74 11.26
N VAL A 918 -32.04 -21.75 10.84
CA VAL A 918 -30.78 -21.99 10.12
C VAL A 918 -29.76 -22.66 11.06
N ASN A 919 -29.15 -23.74 10.60
CA ASN A 919 -28.00 -24.36 11.25
C ASN A 919 -26.71 -23.63 10.85
N LEU A 920 -26.20 -22.76 11.72
CA LEU A 920 -24.99 -21.97 11.46
C LEU A 920 -23.70 -22.80 11.30
N THR A 921 -23.71 -24.09 11.66
CA THR A 921 -22.56 -24.99 11.42
C THR A 921 -22.50 -25.55 9.99
N ASP A 922 -23.52 -25.29 9.17
CA ASP A 922 -23.65 -25.82 7.81
C ASP A 922 -24.35 -24.81 6.88
N VAL A 923 -23.82 -23.59 6.79
CA VAL A 923 -24.27 -22.60 5.81
C VAL A 923 -23.78 -23.02 4.42
N ASP A 924 -24.69 -23.09 3.46
CA ASP A 924 -24.48 -23.59 2.09
C ASP A 924 -24.52 -22.48 1.04
N SER A 925 -25.27 -21.42 1.30
CA SER A 925 -25.33 -20.24 0.43
C SER A 925 -25.65 -18.97 1.21
N ILE A 926 -25.21 -17.84 0.66
CA ILE A 926 -25.58 -16.48 1.05
C ILE A 926 -26.20 -15.79 -0.16
N ALA A 927 -27.23 -14.97 0.06
CA ALA A 927 -27.85 -14.14 -0.95
C ALA A 927 -27.95 -12.69 -0.47
N LEU A 928 -27.67 -11.76 -1.38
CA LEU A 928 -27.80 -10.32 -1.19
C LEU A 928 -28.99 -9.83 -2.02
N GLY A 929 -29.94 -9.14 -1.38
CA GLY A 929 -31.18 -8.75 -2.02
C GLY A 929 -31.59 -7.29 -1.76
N VAL A 930 -32.27 -6.71 -2.75
CA VAL A 930 -32.87 -5.37 -2.72
C VAL A 930 -34.36 -5.48 -3.08
N GLY A 931 -35.23 -4.91 -2.27
CA GLY A 931 -36.70 -5.00 -2.38
C GLY A 931 -37.32 -5.99 -1.39
N ASP A 932 -38.51 -6.50 -1.71
CA ASP A 932 -39.29 -7.37 -0.82
C ASP A 932 -39.71 -8.67 -1.52
N ARG A 933 -39.10 -9.78 -1.08
CA ARG A 933 -39.38 -11.14 -1.56
C ARG A 933 -40.80 -11.62 -1.23
N ASN A 934 -41.44 -11.01 -0.23
CA ASN A 934 -42.78 -11.36 0.25
C ASN A 934 -43.88 -10.44 -0.30
N ALA A 935 -43.52 -9.40 -1.06
CA ALA A 935 -44.49 -8.48 -1.65
C ALA A 935 -45.37 -9.17 -2.70
N ALA A 936 -46.63 -8.73 -2.79
CA ALA A 936 -47.56 -9.29 -3.76
C ALA A 936 -47.24 -8.76 -5.17
N PRO A 937 -47.31 -9.61 -6.23
CA PRO A 937 -47.13 -9.16 -7.61
C PRO A 937 -48.05 -7.98 -7.95
N GLY A 938 -47.47 -6.89 -8.47
CA GLY A 938 -48.17 -5.64 -8.78
C GLY A 938 -47.87 -4.47 -7.84
N GLN A 939 -47.12 -4.68 -6.74
CA GLN A 939 -46.44 -3.59 -6.03
C GLN A 939 -45.11 -3.31 -6.74
N ALA A 940 -45.08 -2.31 -7.61
CA ALA A 940 -43.84 -1.87 -8.25
C ALA A 940 -42.94 -1.20 -7.21
N GLY A 941 -41.68 -1.64 -7.16
CA GLY A 941 -40.60 -1.01 -6.42
C GLY A 941 -39.85 0.02 -7.25
N GLY A 942 -38.58 0.21 -6.92
CA GLY A 942 -37.65 1.12 -7.57
C GLY A 942 -36.59 0.40 -8.39
N SER A 943 -35.65 1.18 -8.92
CA SER A 943 -34.46 0.68 -9.60
C SER A 943 -33.22 1.50 -9.25
N GLY A 944 -32.04 0.90 -9.41
CA GLY A 944 -30.76 1.54 -9.14
C GLY A 944 -29.58 0.56 -9.17
N THR A 945 -28.45 0.98 -8.60
CA THR A 945 -27.21 0.18 -8.48
C THR A 945 -26.71 0.20 -7.06
N MET A 946 -26.39 -0.97 -6.53
CA MET A 946 -25.67 -1.16 -5.27
C MET A 946 -24.26 -1.66 -5.56
N TYR A 947 -23.34 -1.35 -4.65
CA TYR A 947 -22.00 -1.88 -4.59
C TYR A 947 -21.87 -2.63 -3.27
N PHE A 948 -21.32 -3.83 -3.33
CA PHE A 948 -21.04 -4.67 -2.17
C PHE A 948 -19.57 -5.00 -2.16
N ASP A 949 -19.00 -5.00 -0.97
CA ASP A 949 -17.61 -5.33 -0.75
C ASP A 949 -17.45 -6.09 0.58
N ASP A 950 -16.33 -6.76 0.76
CA ASP A 950 -15.90 -7.39 2.01
C ASP A 950 -17.02 -8.06 2.85
N ILE A 951 -17.25 -9.35 2.63
CA ILE A 951 -18.14 -10.17 3.46
C ILE A 951 -17.31 -10.96 4.47
N GLY A 952 -17.43 -10.63 5.75
CA GLY A 952 -16.63 -11.21 6.82
C GLY A 952 -17.44 -11.77 7.98
N LEU A 953 -16.86 -12.73 8.70
CA LEU A 953 -17.42 -13.31 9.92
C LEU A 953 -16.58 -12.91 11.12
N TYR A 954 -17.19 -12.22 12.08
CA TYR A 954 -16.49 -11.63 13.22
C TYR A 954 -16.91 -12.30 14.53
N PRO A 955 -16.02 -12.34 15.54
CA PRO A 955 -16.42 -12.62 16.91
C PRO A 955 -17.41 -11.55 17.41
N GLU A 956 -18.08 -11.79 18.55
CA GLU A 956 -18.85 -10.75 19.22
C GLU A 956 -17.91 -9.58 19.51
N THR A 957 -18.12 -8.45 18.85
CA THR A 957 -17.47 -7.22 19.31
C THR A 957 -17.92 -7.03 20.75
N ALA A 958 -16.96 -6.90 21.67
CA ALA A 958 -17.29 -6.35 22.97
C ALA A 958 -18.08 -5.06 22.68
N PRO A 959 -19.24 -4.82 23.35
CA PRO A 959 -19.86 -3.51 23.27
C PRO A 959 -18.76 -2.49 23.49
N PRO A 960 -18.73 -1.36 22.74
CA PRO A 960 -17.74 -0.32 22.98
C PRO A 960 -17.69 -0.12 24.49
N VAL A 961 -16.52 -0.29 25.10
CA VAL A 961 -16.36 0.01 26.53
C VAL A 961 -16.88 1.43 26.67
N PRO A 962 -17.92 1.69 27.49
CA PRO A 962 -18.48 3.03 27.59
C PRO A 962 -17.33 3.98 27.91
N LYS A 963 -17.02 4.90 27.00
CA LYS A 963 -15.96 5.87 27.25
C LYS A 963 -16.50 6.75 28.38
N GLU A 964 -15.81 6.75 29.51
CA GLU A 964 -16.16 7.59 30.66
C GLU A 964 -15.06 8.63 30.85
N ALA A 965 -15.45 9.87 31.15
CA ALA A 965 -14.48 10.86 31.58
C ALA A 965 -13.67 10.35 32.78
N ASN A 966 -12.41 10.78 32.89
CA ASN A 966 -11.38 10.30 33.81
C ASN A 966 -10.81 8.89 33.53
N THR A 967 -11.05 8.36 32.33
CA THR A 967 -10.42 7.13 31.84
C THR A 967 -9.70 7.41 30.52
N ILE A 968 -8.53 6.79 30.31
CA ILE A 968 -7.82 6.82 29.03
C ILE A 968 -8.52 5.86 28.08
N PHE A 969 -8.78 6.29 26.84
CA PHE A 969 -9.25 5.42 25.77
C PHE A 969 -8.43 5.67 24.50
N GLU A 970 -8.28 4.61 23.71
CA GLU A 970 -7.50 4.65 22.47
C GLU A 970 -8.27 5.42 21.38
N ALA A 971 -7.56 6.18 20.56
CA ALA A 971 -8.15 7.06 19.55
C ALA A 971 -8.76 6.26 18.39
N GLU A 972 -8.16 5.13 18.03
CA GLU A 972 -8.70 4.15 17.09
C GLU A 972 -9.97 3.46 17.58
N SER A 973 -10.30 3.58 18.87
CA SER A 973 -11.57 3.10 19.42
C SER A 973 -12.74 4.07 19.21
N ALA A 974 -12.55 5.14 18.42
CA ALA A 974 -13.58 6.13 18.10
C ALA A 974 -14.87 5.47 17.56
N ASP A 975 -16.02 6.04 17.93
CA ASP A 975 -17.34 5.53 17.53
C ASP A 975 -17.59 5.71 16.03
N THR A 976 -17.00 6.75 15.44
CA THR A 976 -16.90 6.91 13.99
C THR A 976 -15.52 7.43 13.63
N ILE A 977 -14.95 6.93 12.55
CA ILE A 977 -13.69 7.41 11.99
C ILE A 977 -13.99 7.86 10.57
N GLY A 978 -13.80 9.16 10.28
CA GLY A 978 -14.00 9.70 8.94
C GLY A 978 -13.07 9.02 7.92
N SER A 979 -13.53 8.82 6.68
CA SER A 979 -12.81 8.06 5.64
C SER A 979 -11.44 8.63 5.24
N SER A 980 -11.13 9.87 5.61
CA SER A 980 -9.82 10.46 5.40
C SER A 980 -8.81 10.05 6.47
N TRP A 981 -9.23 9.48 7.61
CA TRP A 981 -8.32 8.90 8.59
C TRP A 981 -7.78 7.55 8.15
N ARG A 982 -6.58 7.25 8.62
CA ARG A 982 -5.93 5.95 8.44
C ARG A 982 -5.63 5.37 9.80
N LEU A 983 -5.81 4.06 9.90
CA LEU A 983 -5.41 3.27 11.05
C LEU A 983 -3.99 2.75 10.78
N TYR A 984 -3.08 3.07 11.68
CA TYR A 984 -1.71 2.60 11.64
C TYR A 984 -1.46 1.67 12.82
N ARG A 985 -0.62 0.66 12.62
CA ARG A 985 -0.19 -0.25 13.68
C ARG A 985 1.27 0.10 14.02
N ASP A 986 1.54 0.43 15.27
CA ASP A 986 2.86 0.83 15.76
C ASP A 986 3.14 0.15 17.10
N PRO A 987 4.18 -0.70 17.23
CA PRO A 987 4.54 -1.31 18.51
C PRO A 987 4.81 -0.32 19.66
N ALA A 988 5.11 0.94 19.36
CA ALA A 988 5.34 1.99 20.35
C ALA A 988 4.08 2.75 20.79
N SER A 989 2.95 2.57 20.08
CA SER A 989 1.66 3.20 20.42
C SER A 989 0.91 2.38 21.48
N SER A 990 -0.05 3.00 22.18
CA SER A 990 -0.89 2.25 23.14
C SER A 990 -1.85 1.37 22.36
N GLY A 991 -2.14 0.17 22.86
CA GLY A 991 -2.86 -0.84 22.08
C GLY A 991 -2.16 -1.31 20.79
N ARG A 992 -0.98 -0.76 20.46
CA ARG A 992 -0.22 -0.94 19.21
C ARG A 992 -0.94 -0.51 17.94
N GLN A 993 -1.95 0.33 18.08
CA GLN A 993 -2.64 1.02 17.00
C GLN A 993 -2.65 2.52 17.28
N HIS A 994 -2.76 3.31 16.23
CA HIS A 994 -3.00 4.75 16.32
C HIS A 994 -3.64 5.21 15.01
N ILE A 995 -4.08 6.47 14.96
CA ILE A 995 -4.70 7.04 13.77
C ILE A 995 -3.94 8.28 13.30
N GLY A 996 -3.97 8.54 11.99
CA GLY A 996 -3.27 9.69 11.40
C GLY A 996 -3.65 9.99 9.96
N SER A 997 -2.79 10.74 9.27
CA SER A 997 -2.88 11.13 7.85
C SER A 997 -1.68 10.64 7.06
N GLU A 998 -1.88 10.38 5.76
CA GLU A 998 -0.77 10.32 4.80
C GLU A 998 -0.19 11.71 4.52
N ASP A 999 1.03 11.73 4.01
CA ASP A 999 1.72 12.94 3.55
C ASP A 999 0.97 13.53 2.34
N GLY A 1000 0.57 14.79 2.40
CA GLY A 1000 -0.21 15.47 1.35
C GLY A 1000 -1.74 15.48 1.53
N ASP A 1001 -2.28 14.88 2.59
CA ASP A 1001 -3.72 14.85 2.91
C ASP A 1001 -4.17 15.97 3.88
N GLY A 1002 -3.32 16.96 4.14
CA GLY A 1002 -3.58 18.08 5.04
C GLY A 1002 -4.58 19.10 4.48
N SER A 1003 -5.27 19.84 5.38
CA SER A 1003 -6.00 21.05 5.00
C SER A 1003 -5.31 22.28 5.57
N ASP A 1004 -4.51 22.96 4.75
CA ASP A 1004 -3.88 24.26 5.09
C ASP A 1004 -4.89 25.42 5.29
N GLY A 1005 -6.19 25.12 5.37
CA GLY A 1005 -7.27 26.10 5.45
C GLY A 1005 -7.69 26.42 6.90
N ASP A 1006 -8.00 27.69 7.17
CA ASP A 1006 -8.61 28.14 8.44
C ASP A 1006 -10.08 27.67 8.62
N ALA A 1007 -10.61 26.85 7.71
CA ALA A 1007 -11.98 26.37 7.72
C ALA A 1007 -12.06 24.93 8.24
N ALA A 1008 -13.03 24.65 9.12
CA ALA A 1008 -13.21 23.32 9.69
C ALA A 1008 -13.61 22.32 8.58
N PRO A 1009 -13.13 21.08 8.67
CA PRO A 1009 -13.26 20.14 7.57
C PRO A 1009 -14.65 19.44 7.53
N GLY A 1010 -14.93 18.74 6.44
CA GLY A 1010 -16.15 17.95 6.23
C GLY A 1010 -16.21 16.69 7.11
N SER A 1011 -17.35 15.98 7.11
CA SER A 1011 -17.58 14.77 7.93
C SER A 1011 -16.51 13.70 7.74
N ASP A 1012 -15.96 13.59 6.53
CA ASP A 1012 -14.97 12.57 6.16
C ASP A 1012 -13.63 12.74 6.90
N TRP A 1013 -13.41 13.89 7.54
CA TRP A 1013 -12.17 14.28 8.21
C TRP A 1013 -12.30 14.24 9.73
N VAL A 1014 -13.49 13.91 10.24
CA VAL A 1014 -13.82 13.95 11.66
C VAL A 1014 -13.86 12.54 12.22
N LEU A 1015 -13.16 12.31 13.32
CA LEU A 1015 -13.46 11.19 14.21
C LEU A 1015 -14.40 11.66 15.31
N SER A 1016 -15.30 10.79 15.76
CA SER A 1016 -16.20 11.09 16.87
C SER A 1016 -16.15 10.02 17.96
N CYS A 1017 -16.16 10.47 19.20
CA CYS A 1017 -16.11 9.65 20.41
C CYS A 1017 -17.27 10.03 21.33
N ASN A 1018 -18.20 9.10 21.53
CA ASN A 1018 -19.27 9.21 22.50
C ASN A 1018 -18.72 8.90 23.89
N PHE A 1019 -18.96 9.77 24.87
CA PHE A 1019 -18.55 9.55 26.25
C PHE A 1019 -19.56 10.07 27.27
N THR A 1020 -19.54 9.53 28.49
CA THR A 1020 -20.35 10.05 29.60
C THR A 1020 -19.51 10.87 30.59
N ALA A 1021 -20.06 11.98 31.07
CA ALA A 1021 -19.44 12.79 32.11
C ALA A 1021 -20.46 13.30 33.14
N ALA A 1022 -20.00 13.50 34.37
CA ALA A 1022 -20.77 14.25 35.37
C ALA A 1022 -20.68 15.75 35.09
N ALA A 1023 -21.68 16.52 35.51
CA ALA A 1023 -21.66 17.98 35.33
C ALA A 1023 -20.41 18.61 35.97
N GLY A 1024 -19.58 19.30 35.18
CA GLY A 1024 -18.27 19.77 35.62
C GLY A 1024 -17.50 20.56 34.57
N VAL A 1025 -16.26 20.91 34.90
CA VAL A 1025 -15.29 21.54 33.99
C VAL A 1025 -14.19 20.53 33.72
N TYR A 1026 -13.89 20.28 32.45
CA TYR A 1026 -12.95 19.26 32.00
C TYR A 1026 -11.91 19.87 31.06
N LYS A 1027 -10.72 19.27 31.05
CA LYS A 1027 -9.70 19.45 30.00
C LYS A 1027 -9.50 18.14 29.22
N ILE A 1028 -8.88 18.24 28.05
CA ILE A 1028 -8.53 17.09 27.22
C ILE A 1028 -7.00 16.99 27.17
N VAL A 1029 -6.48 15.77 27.27
CA VAL A 1029 -5.07 15.44 27.04
C VAL A 1029 -5.03 14.35 25.97
N ALA A 1030 -4.19 14.52 24.96
CA ALA A 1030 -4.05 13.61 23.84
C ALA A 1030 -2.61 13.08 23.77
N ARG A 1031 -2.44 11.79 23.44
CA ARG A 1031 -1.13 11.19 23.15
C ARG A 1031 -0.88 11.28 21.65
N VAL A 1032 0.13 12.04 21.26
CA VAL A 1032 0.34 12.49 19.87
C VAL A 1032 1.79 12.38 19.45
N ILE A 1033 2.01 12.36 18.13
CA ILE A 1033 3.29 12.62 17.46
C ILE A 1033 3.07 13.72 16.43
N ALA A 1034 3.89 14.77 16.51
CA ALA A 1034 4.00 15.82 15.49
C ALA A 1034 5.40 15.69 14.84
N PRO A 1035 5.53 15.18 13.61
CA PRO A 1035 6.85 14.95 13.02
C PRO A 1035 7.67 16.23 12.80
N THR A 1036 6.99 17.33 12.51
CA THR A 1036 7.60 18.63 12.21
C THR A 1036 6.80 19.78 12.83
N ASP A 1037 7.32 21.00 12.75
CA ASP A 1037 6.63 22.23 13.17
C ASP A 1037 5.60 22.74 12.13
N SER A 1038 5.42 22.04 11.01
CA SER A 1038 4.31 22.26 10.07
C SER A 1038 3.20 21.23 10.18
N ASP A 1039 3.40 20.20 11.01
CA ASP A 1039 2.55 19.01 11.13
C ASP A 1039 2.14 18.83 12.60
N ASP A 1040 1.64 19.90 13.21
CA ASP A 1040 1.59 20.05 14.67
C ASP A 1040 0.19 20.35 15.23
N SER A 1041 -0.87 19.99 14.50
CA SER A 1041 -2.21 20.48 14.84
C SER A 1041 -3.42 19.60 14.51
N PHE A 1042 -4.48 19.79 15.30
CA PHE A 1042 -5.81 19.22 15.13
C PHE A 1042 -6.92 20.26 15.37
N TRP A 1043 -8.12 19.98 14.85
CA TRP A 1043 -9.34 20.64 15.28
C TRP A 1043 -10.02 19.81 16.37
N VAL A 1044 -10.46 20.44 17.46
CA VAL A 1044 -11.11 19.72 18.58
C VAL A 1044 -12.39 20.44 19.01
N ARG A 1045 -13.48 19.68 19.26
CA ARG A 1045 -14.68 20.22 19.93
C ARG A 1045 -15.45 19.18 20.73
N ILE A 1046 -16.28 19.65 21.65
CA ILE A 1046 -17.33 18.83 22.27
C ILE A 1046 -18.69 19.44 21.92
N THR A 1047 -19.45 18.75 21.06
CA THR A 1047 -20.69 19.31 20.45
C THR A 1047 -21.79 19.58 21.46
N THR A 1048 -21.75 18.93 22.61
CA THR A 1048 -22.72 19.03 23.71
C THR A 1048 -22.27 19.96 24.84
N ALA A 1049 -21.09 20.59 24.74
CA ALA A 1049 -20.58 21.45 25.78
C ALA A 1049 -21.48 22.69 25.96
N THR A 1050 -21.72 23.10 27.21
CA THR A 1050 -22.51 24.31 27.50
C THR A 1050 -21.73 25.60 27.32
N SER A 1051 -20.40 25.53 27.49
CA SER A 1051 -19.44 26.59 27.17
C SER A 1051 -18.03 26.01 27.12
N GLN A 1052 -17.14 26.70 26.41
CA GLN A 1052 -15.69 26.42 26.41
C GLN A 1052 -14.88 27.72 26.52
N THR A 1053 -13.61 27.60 26.89
CA THR A 1053 -12.63 28.69 26.73
C THR A 1053 -12.02 28.62 25.32
N HIS A 1054 -11.48 29.74 24.82
CA HIS A 1054 -10.62 29.77 23.63
C HIS A 1054 -11.24 29.18 22.34
N GLU A 1055 -12.54 29.42 22.11
CA GLU A 1055 -13.18 29.13 20.82
C GLU A 1055 -12.46 29.87 19.69
N ASP A 1056 -12.35 29.21 18.53
CA ASP A 1056 -11.73 29.77 17.35
C ASP A 1056 -12.39 31.10 16.92
N PRO A 1057 -11.62 32.20 16.78
CA PRO A 1057 -12.18 33.51 16.46
C PRO A 1057 -12.67 33.65 15.01
N ASP A 1058 -12.19 32.80 14.10
CA ASP A 1058 -12.54 32.81 12.69
C ASP A 1058 -13.83 32.02 12.40
N GLN A 1059 -14.25 31.14 13.34
CA GLN A 1059 -15.48 30.34 13.28
C GLN A 1059 -16.40 30.50 14.51
N PRO A 1060 -16.90 31.71 14.79
CA PRO A 1060 -17.68 31.97 16.00
C PRO A 1060 -19.00 31.19 16.03
N GLY A 1061 -19.20 30.40 17.09
CA GLY A 1061 -20.41 29.61 17.36
C GLY A 1061 -20.38 28.18 16.82
N ALA A 1062 -19.28 27.75 16.19
CA ALA A 1062 -19.10 26.38 15.72
C ALA A 1062 -18.51 25.44 16.80
N GLY A 1063 -17.96 26.01 17.88
CA GLY A 1063 -17.39 25.27 19.00
C GLY A 1063 -16.01 24.66 18.75
N TRP A 1064 -15.38 24.93 17.60
CA TRP A 1064 -14.06 24.41 17.29
C TRP A 1064 -12.94 25.14 18.04
N VAL A 1065 -11.89 24.38 18.35
CA VAL A 1065 -10.63 24.83 18.94
C VAL A 1065 -9.51 24.38 18.03
N ARG A 1066 -8.59 25.28 17.69
CA ARG A 1066 -7.31 24.94 17.06
C ARG A 1066 -6.35 24.43 18.13
N PHE A 1067 -6.17 23.12 18.19
CA PHE A 1067 -5.09 22.49 18.95
C PHE A 1067 -3.83 22.56 18.09
N ASN A 1068 -2.87 23.40 18.45
CA ASN A 1068 -1.74 23.79 17.59
C ASN A 1068 -0.49 24.03 18.44
N ASP A 1069 0.69 24.01 17.83
CA ASP A 1069 2.00 24.10 18.49
C ASP A 1069 2.36 22.83 19.31
N ILE A 1070 1.90 21.65 18.86
CA ILE A 1070 2.29 20.36 19.45
C ILE A 1070 3.81 20.19 19.31
N GLU A 1071 4.50 19.76 20.38
CA GLU A 1071 5.97 19.67 20.36
C GLU A 1071 6.47 18.69 19.28
N PRO A 1072 7.31 19.14 18.31
CA PRO A 1072 7.79 18.28 17.26
C PRO A 1072 8.72 17.17 17.77
N GLY A 1073 8.52 15.95 17.30
CA GLY A 1073 9.32 14.80 17.68
C GLY A 1073 8.84 13.50 17.04
N SER A 1074 9.65 12.46 17.12
CA SER A 1074 9.34 11.12 16.62
C SER A 1074 8.94 10.14 17.74
N GLN A 1075 8.59 10.66 18.92
CA GLN A 1075 8.26 9.86 20.10
C GLN A 1075 6.88 10.28 20.60
N TRP A 1076 6.08 9.32 21.02
CA TRP A 1076 4.77 9.57 21.61
C TRP A 1076 4.87 10.43 22.87
N VAL A 1077 4.16 11.55 22.88
CA VAL A 1077 4.07 12.45 24.03
C VAL A 1077 2.61 12.71 24.39
N TRP A 1078 2.32 12.83 25.67
CA TRP A 1078 1.04 13.35 26.14
C TRP A 1078 1.08 14.87 26.10
N ASP A 1079 0.09 15.48 25.45
CA ASP A 1079 -0.06 16.92 25.33
C ASP A 1079 -1.48 17.40 25.66
N GLU A 1080 -1.58 18.51 26.37
CA GLU A 1080 -2.84 19.12 26.76
C GLU A 1080 -3.43 19.89 25.58
N VAL A 1081 -4.73 19.74 25.32
CA VAL A 1081 -5.38 20.53 24.27
C VAL A 1081 -5.35 22.01 24.63
N HIS A 1082 -4.58 22.78 23.88
CA HIS A 1082 -4.34 24.21 24.08
C HIS A 1082 -4.53 24.99 22.77
N SER A 1083 -4.73 26.31 22.87
CA SER A 1083 -5.00 27.16 21.70
C SER A 1083 -3.91 28.21 21.51
N SER A 1084 -3.15 28.11 20.42
CA SER A 1084 -2.10 29.09 20.07
C SER A 1084 -2.66 30.49 19.77
N ASP A 1085 -3.92 30.59 19.33
CA ASP A 1085 -4.66 31.86 19.19
C ASP A 1085 -4.83 32.61 20.53
N HIS A 1086 -4.62 31.92 21.64
CA HIS A 1086 -4.82 32.41 22.99
C HIS A 1086 -3.57 32.17 23.85
N ASP A 1087 -2.39 32.52 23.32
CA ASP A 1087 -1.09 32.42 24.02
C ASP A 1087 -0.79 30.99 24.53
N SER A 1088 -1.25 29.96 23.79
CA SER A 1088 -1.10 28.54 24.13
C SER A 1088 -1.74 28.15 25.48
N GLU A 1089 -2.80 28.86 25.88
CA GLU A 1089 -3.56 28.51 27.08
C GLU A 1089 -4.39 27.23 26.90
N VAL A 1090 -4.37 26.36 27.91
CA VAL A 1090 -5.15 25.11 27.97
C VAL A 1090 -6.64 25.39 27.87
N VAL A 1091 -7.34 24.57 27.09
CA VAL A 1091 -8.77 24.71 26.87
C VAL A 1091 -9.59 23.91 27.87
N ASN A 1092 -10.64 24.54 28.41
CA ASN A 1092 -11.56 23.95 29.37
C ASN A 1092 -12.99 23.93 28.83
N TRP A 1093 -13.67 22.79 28.92
CA TRP A 1093 -15.07 22.60 28.54
C TRP A 1093 -15.96 22.45 29.78
N THR A 1094 -17.08 23.15 29.79
CA THR A 1094 -18.12 23.00 30.83
C THR A 1094 -19.21 22.07 30.31
N LEU A 1095 -19.31 20.89 30.91
CA LEU A 1095 -20.21 19.82 30.49
C LEU A 1095 -21.40 19.69 31.45
N PRO A 1096 -22.64 19.47 30.94
CA PRO A 1096 -23.76 19.04 31.77
C PRO A 1096 -23.60 17.56 32.17
N ASP A 1097 -24.47 17.06 33.03
CA ASP A 1097 -24.51 15.62 33.38
C ASP A 1097 -25.12 14.83 32.21
N GLY A 1098 -24.43 13.82 31.69
CA GLY A 1098 -24.96 12.92 30.67
C GLY A 1098 -23.97 12.48 29.60
N GLU A 1099 -24.51 12.17 28.42
CA GLU A 1099 -23.75 11.77 27.22
C GLU A 1099 -23.29 12.98 26.42
N HIS A 1100 -22.09 12.86 25.87
CA HIS A 1100 -21.40 13.88 25.11
C HIS A 1100 -20.67 13.28 23.91
N ILE A 1101 -20.38 14.12 22.92
CA ILE A 1101 -19.64 13.72 21.73
C ILE A 1101 -18.41 14.61 21.62
N LEU A 1102 -17.24 14.00 21.75
CA LEU A 1102 -15.96 14.59 21.39
C LEU A 1102 -15.76 14.37 19.88
N GLU A 1103 -15.42 15.43 19.17
CA GLU A 1103 -15.00 15.36 17.78
C GLU A 1103 -13.59 15.92 17.64
N ILE A 1104 -12.74 15.17 16.93
CA ILE A 1104 -11.41 15.60 16.53
C ILE A 1104 -11.36 15.55 15.01
N ALA A 1105 -10.87 16.60 14.38
CA ALA A 1105 -10.71 16.64 12.94
C ALA A 1105 -9.27 16.94 12.55
N LYS A 1106 -8.87 16.39 11.41
CA LYS A 1106 -7.56 16.65 10.83
C LYS A 1106 -7.40 18.13 10.51
N ARG A 1107 -6.19 18.65 10.71
CA ARG A 1107 -5.82 20.00 10.28
C ARG A 1107 -4.59 19.93 9.39
N GLU A 1108 -3.49 19.37 9.88
CA GLU A 1108 -2.27 19.15 9.10
C GLU A 1108 -2.09 17.66 8.78
N ASP A 1109 -1.33 17.38 7.73
CA ASP A 1109 -0.89 16.04 7.39
C ASP A 1109 0.14 15.51 8.38
N SER A 1110 0.34 14.19 8.39
CA SER A 1110 1.37 13.50 9.19
C SER A 1110 1.30 13.61 10.72
N THR A 1111 0.44 14.44 11.32
CA THR A 1111 0.20 14.45 12.77
C THR A 1111 -0.56 13.18 13.19
N LEU A 1112 -0.03 12.47 14.19
CA LEU A 1112 -0.56 11.18 14.65
C LEU A 1112 -1.21 11.30 16.03
N LEU A 1113 -2.27 10.52 16.26
CA LEU A 1113 -3.06 10.49 17.48
C LEU A 1113 -3.28 9.05 17.94
N ASP A 1114 -2.96 8.77 19.20
CA ASP A 1114 -2.92 7.41 19.78
C ASP A 1114 -3.94 7.22 20.89
N ALA A 1115 -3.95 8.08 21.91
CA ALA A 1115 -4.87 7.94 23.04
C ALA A 1115 -5.40 9.28 23.54
N ILE A 1116 -6.56 9.25 24.22
CA ILE A 1116 -7.26 10.45 24.70
C ILE A 1116 -7.69 10.27 26.16
N LEU A 1117 -7.52 11.34 26.94
CA LEU A 1117 -8.05 11.48 28.30
C LEU A 1117 -8.87 12.76 28.43
N ILE A 1118 -10.13 12.63 28.83
CA ILE A 1118 -11.00 13.75 29.19
C ILE A 1118 -11.09 13.78 30.72
N THR A 1119 -10.57 14.82 31.39
CA THR A 1119 -10.40 14.80 32.86
C THR A 1119 -10.92 16.04 33.57
N ASP A 1120 -11.54 15.87 34.75
CA ASP A 1120 -11.91 16.97 35.65
C ASP A 1120 -10.78 17.36 36.63
N ASP A 1121 -9.66 16.63 36.62
CA ASP A 1121 -8.43 17.04 37.30
C ASP A 1121 -7.66 18.05 36.45
N LEU A 1122 -8.07 19.32 36.55
CA LEU A 1122 -7.43 20.42 35.84
C LEU A 1122 -5.95 20.61 36.21
N GLY A 1123 -5.50 20.04 37.34
CA GLY A 1123 -4.11 20.12 37.82
C GLY A 1123 -3.25 18.89 37.47
N LEU A 1124 -3.78 17.93 36.71
CA LEU A 1124 -3.05 16.74 36.26
C LEU A 1124 -1.75 17.14 35.53
N ASP A 1125 -0.64 16.51 35.91
CA ASP A 1125 0.65 16.59 35.22
C ASP A 1125 0.72 15.50 34.15
N GLN A 1126 0.64 15.89 32.87
CA GLN A 1126 0.59 14.97 31.73
C GLN A 1126 1.83 14.05 31.64
N THR A 1127 2.98 14.46 32.21
CA THR A 1127 4.22 13.67 32.20
C THR A 1127 4.16 12.43 33.11
N THR A 1128 3.09 12.31 33.91
CA THR A 1128 2.84 11.16 34.80
C THR A 1128 1.90 10.12 34.20
N LEU A 1129 1.35 10.39 33.02
CA LEU A 1129 0.52 9.44 32.27
C LEU A 1129 1.38 8.33 31.67
N PRO A 1130 0.82 7.11 31.52
CA PRO A 1130 1.54 5.91 31.10
C PRO A 1130 2.08 5.99 29.66
#